data_AF-A0AB37HUH9-F1
#
_entry.id   AF-A0AB37HUH9-F1
#
_cell.length_a   1.000
_cell.length_b   1.000
_cell.length_c   1.000
_cell.angle_alpha   90.00
_cell.angle_beta   90.00
_cell.angle_gamma   90.00
#
_symmetry.space_group_name_H-M   'P 1'
#
loop_
_entity.id
_entity.type
_entity.pdbx_description
1 polymer ?
#
loop_
_entity_poly.entity_id
_entity_poly.type
_entity_poly.pdbx_seq_one_letter_code
_entity_poly.pdbx_strand_id
1 'polypeptide(L)'
;MPLPPDVRDAVSRLAEGYRYARGMIQSTQVYSCPAYRVPEWVGEAKDAYMESIRRLGKHTHGFAGVFVSPAAALGQWSDAVDVAISKTVPELWERYDQAERNYQGNLQDLAERVRQETDAGRQVSAEEIADEKRTLLELRDEDQANILAEYKAAMTALDAVAGEVAGKFTAALDSFVEPGKQGSRNQVGSALFNDIPVVDGQAEWEQAQELAPQAARYLKNSSPTPDEIMEFNAKYGGMCSNPFFAQALAQHVTPEDMTRFLIKAEQYKGQLANRDAYDESLKSLSASLGSSMVLSTGGMNADPANAHDQEAFSAAKAGLVTDSGKSISALTSARLNQWKTVGNTLYRSDGAAVGAGQEYLGGNYGHHYGYEYLGTLLSSAANSNPNLALGAEFLNEKSSSGGVSGSLAQDIVAFDHKHGAEIAQYGGYGNWGQQLPPGGNRNATDPVESMLKLMDEPSSLHDGSLDGVPQHQDSISDQNAKRFEAVQKFLTSDTTFDVNAEDVPARENKLEAKGPMNMTRYLTGFRGNEYYSGTQDGGDSLGRVLAQAAAVETEPRGLDIESEEYKEWRERSKRAALVSGNFLRGYQEGLDIKNNLINGEDPFGAQHRSLRNWAGSILAPQVEGLTKSLGKPEGSAPVDVAPLTGENQYLISLNEDWCKRILGPNGLFTDLGFDQPLANGRESAINVLRVAAHASYEKDLSEVFASRNTLGEGSPGSSNALTIKDAVKGVQNKWAPILNDLAYSPAAASEQAGKALDANNARWNSLIQKGLGAIPFGSIIGEGRNVAKWLVEQTKSVGVPMALDALLDENNAEVARQEGIAAGHKERKWADDVFYQAVSEGKYWGEDERFSPKKYIENSGREVVNFLDSNGEVKPYNQMTEREKESFRRYISAERTTRADGVMVGGLNPIYREAPIAMDAAMNDAETKRKEFMGKK
;
A
#
# COMPACT_ATOMS: atom_id res chain seq x y z
N MET A 1 -73.11 -12.91 -3.75
CA MET A 1 -72.26 -11.91 -3.07
C MET A 1 -71.70 -12.54 -1.80
N PRO A 2 -70.60 -13.31 -1.85
CA PRO A 2 -70.03 -13.91 -0.65
C PRO A 2 -69.50 -12.84 0.33
N LEU A 3 -69.42 -13.18 1.62
CA LEU A 3 -68.67 -12.35 2.57
C LEU A 3 -67.15 -12.49 2.30
N PRO A 4 -66.35 -11.43 2.50
CA PRO A 4 -64.90 -11.58 2.51
C PRO A 4 -64.47 -12.43 3.71
N PRO A 5 -63.31 -13.10 3.66
CA PRO A 5 -62.76 -13.85 4.79
C PRO A 5 -62.60 -12.96 6.03
N ASP A 6 -63.07 -13.44 7.19
CA ASP A 6 -62.88 -12.72 8.44
C ASP A 6 -61.46 -12.92 8.98
N VAL A 7 -60.61 -11.92 8.76
CA VAL A 7 -59.19 -11.92 9.14
C VAL A 7 -58.88 -11.04 10.35
N ARG A 8 -59.90 -10.41 10.97
CA ARG A 8 -59.73 -9.37 12.01
C ARG A 8 -58.90 -9.86 13.21
N ASP A 9 -59.15 -11.09 13.67
CA ASP A 9 -58.39 -11.71 14.78
C ASP A 9 -56.92 -11.98 14.43
N ALA A 10 -56.64 -12.37 13.19
CA ALA A 10 -55.26 -12.60 12.73
C ALA A 10 -54.50 -11.28 12.59
N VAL A 11 -55.15 -10.26 12.02
CA VAL A 11 -54.63 -8.91 11.83
C VAL A 11 -54.37 -8.22 13.17
N SER A 12 -55.28 -8.36 14.13
CA SER A 12 -55.12 -7.78 15.48
C SER A 12 -53.93 -8.38 16.22
N ARG A 13 -53.76 -9.71 16.18
CA ARG A 13 -52.59 -10.40 16.78
C ARG A 13 -51.28 -9.97 16.14
N LEU A 14 -51.26 -9.79 14.81
CA LEU A 14 -50.08 -9.30 14.12
C LEU A 14 -49.75 -7.86 14.54
N ALA A 15 -50.75 -6.97 14.62
CA ALA A 15 -50.56 -5.59 15.05
C ALA A 15 -50.04 -5.51 16.51
N GLU A 16 -50.54 -6.36 17.40
CA GLU A 16 -50.03 -6.50 18.77
C GLU A 16 -48.59 -6.99 18.80
N GLY A 17 -48.23 -7.96 17.96
CA GLY A 17 -46.84 -8.43 17.82
C GLY A 17 -45.88 -7.29 17.46
N TYR A 18 -46.26 -6.42 16.51
CA TYR A 18 -45.45 -5.24 16.15
C TYR A 18 -45.33 -4.24 17.30
N ARG A 19 -46.42 -3.97 18.03
CA ARG A 19 -46.40 -3.08 19.21
C ARG A 19 -45.54 -3.65 20.33
N TYR A 20 -45.59 -4.97 20.54
CA TYR A 20 -44.78 -5.67 21.53
C TYR A 20 -43.29 -5.60 21.18
N ALA A 21 -42.91 -5.90 19.94
CA ALA A 21 -41.52 -5.80 19.46
C ALA A 21 -40.97 -4.38 19.67
N ARG A 22 -41.75 -3.35 19.33
CA ARG A 22 -41.42 -1.95 19.64
C ARG A 22 -41.20 -1.72 21.14
N GLY A 23 -42.12 -2.18 21.98
CA GLY A 23 -42.01 -2.04 23.44
C GLY A 23 -40.75 -2.69 24.01
N MET A 24 -40.37 -3.87 23.49
CA MET A 24 -39.13 -4.55 23.88
C MET A 24 -37.89 -3.71 23.53
N ILE A 25 -37.84 -3.11 22.35
CA ILE A 25 -36.73 -2.22 21.95
C ILE A 25 -36.66 -1.00 22.86
N GLN A 26 -37.80 -0.38 23.15
CA GLN A 26 -37.90 0.80 24.02
C GLN A 26 -37.49 0.51 25.47
N SER A 27 -37.60 -0.74 25.92
CA SER A 27 -37.22 -1.17 27.26
C SER A 27 -35.70 -1.37 27.44
N THR A 28 -34.91 -1.31 26.35
CA THR A 28 -33.46 -1.49 26.43
C THR A 28 -32.77 -0.32 27.14
N GLN A 29 -31.67 -0.61 27.82
CA GLN A 29 -30.86 0.42 28.49
C GLN A 29 -30.27 1.42 27.49
N VAL A 30 -29.94 0.95 26.27
CA VAL A 30 -29.41 1.78 25.18
C VAL A 30 -30.45 2.80 24.70
N TYR A 31 -31.72 2.39 24.53
CA TYR A 31 -32.81 3.31 24.20
C TYR A 31 -33.01 4.39 25.28
N SER A 32 -32.82 4.02 26.54
CA SER A 32 -33.02 4.90 27.70
C SER A 32 -31.76 5.68 28.12
N CYS A 33 -30.64 5.51 27.42
CA CYS A 33 -29.34 6.01 27.87
C CYS A 33 -29.28 7.55 27.76
N PRO A 34 -29.07 8.28 28.87
CA PRO A 34 -28.87 9.73 28.83
C PRO A 34 -27.52 10.02 28.17
N ALA A 35 -27.51 10.90 27.16
CA ALA A 35 -26.40 11.12 26.22
C ALA A 35 -25.05 11.65 26.81
N TYR A 36 -24.86 11.66 28.14
CA TYR A 36 -23.86 12.52 28.79
C TYR A 36 -23.09 11.98 30.02
N ARG A 37 -23.10 10.69 30.42
CA ARG A 37 -22.12 10.26 31.45
C ARG A 37 -21.92 8.74 31.64
N VAL A 38 -20.66 8.32 31.59
CA VAL A 38 -20.09 7.27 32.46
C VAL A 38 -19.12 7.99 33.41
N PRO A 39 -19.42 8.09 34.72
CA PRO A 39 -18.53 8.76 35.68
C PRO A 39 -17.19 8.02 35.82
N GLU A 40 -16.09 8.77 36.01
CA GLU A 40 -14.69 8.30 36.23
C GLU A 40 -13.81 7.98 35.00
N TRP A 41 -14.36 7.94 33.77
CA TRP A 41 -13.54 7.78 32.55
C TRP A 41 -13.19 9.14 31.90
N VAL A 42 -11.92 9.37 31.56
CA VAL A 42 -11.38 10.60 30.91
C VAL A 42 -10.34 10.20 29.85
N GLY A 43 -10.36 10.82 28.67
CA GLY A 43 -9.43 10.58 27.54
C GLY A 43 -10.13 10.33 26.19
N GLU A 44 -9.41 10.35 25.07
CA GLU A 44 -9.98 10.18 23.71
C GLU A 44 -10.77 8.87 23.52
N ALA A 45 -10.34 7.79 24.18
CA ALA A 45 -11.04 6.52 24.21
C ALA A 45 -12.47 6.63 24.79
N LYS A 46 -12.71 7.57 25.73
CA LYS A 46 -14.04 7.86 26.25
C LYS A 46 -14.92 8.51 25.19
N ASP A 47 -14.38 9.45 24.43
CA ASP A 47 -15.17 10.20 23.44
C ASP A 47 -15.58 9.30 22.28
N ALA A 48 -14.69 8.42 21.81
CA ALA A 48 -15.01 7.38 20.83
C ALA A 48 -16.06 6.37 21.34
N TYR A 49 -15.95 5.94 22.60
CA TYR A 49 -16.92 5.05 23.22
C TYR A 49 -18.30 5.71 23.44
N MET A 50 -18.32 6.97 23.87
CA MET A 50 -19.55 7.74 24.05
C MET A 50 -20.24 8.02 22.72
N GLU A 51 -19.48 8.28 21.66
CA GLU A 51 -20.01 8.43 20.30
C GLU A 51 -20.65 7.13 19.79
N SER A 52 -20.00 5.99 20.03
CA SER A 52 -20.56 4.66 19.70
C SER A 52 -21.89 4.40 20.41
N ILE A 53 -21.99 4.71 21.71
CA ILE A 53 -23.24 4.59 22.47
C ILE A 53 -24.32 5.53 21.91
N ARG A 54 -23.97 6.76 21.51
CA ARG A 54 -24.93 7.71 20.92
C ARG A 54 -25.49 7.22 19.61
N ARG A 55 -24.63 6.73 18.71
CA ARG A 55 -25.05 6.14 17.42
C ARG A 55 -25.94 4.92 17.65
N LEU A 56 -25.55 4.03 18.57
CA LEU A 56 -26.36 2.86 18.91
C LEU A 56 -27.73 3.26 19.46
N GLY A 57 -27.77 4.28 20.32
CA GLY A 57 -29.00 4.91 20.80
C GLY A 57 -29.87 5.42 19.65
N LYS A 58 -29.30 6.18 18.71
CA LYS A 58 -30.00 6.72 17.54
C LYS A 58 -30.61 5.61 16.67
N HIS A 59 -29.87 4.55 16.39
CA HIS A 59 -30.38 3.38 15.65
C HIS A 59 -31.51 2.68 16.38
N THR A 60 -31.35 2.46 17.69
CA THR A 60 -32.38 1.83 18.53
C THR A 60 -33.67 2.65 18.53
N HIS A 61 -33.57 3.99 18.55
CA HIS A 61 -34.72 4.88 18.45
C HIS A 61 -35.40 4.82 17.08
N GLY A 62 -34.63 4.89 16.01
CA GLY A 62 -35.17 4.86 14.66
C GLY A 62 -35.79 3.50 14.33
N PHE A 63 -35.16 2.39 14.71
CA PHE A 63 -35.68 1.03 14.52
C PHE A 63 -37.01 0.82 15.27
N ALA A 64 -37.14 1.32 16.50
CA ALA A 64 -38.43 1.31 17.22
C ALA A 64 -39.52 2.12 16.49
N GLY A 65 -39.14 3.18 15.76
CA GLY A 65 -40.03 4.00 14.95
C GLY A 65 -40.63 3.27 13.75
N VAL A 66 -39.88 2.36 13.13
CA VAL A 66 -40.30 1.58 11.94
C VAL A 66 -41.59 0.79 12.20
N PHE A 67 -41.77 0.25 13.41
CA PHE A 67 -42.92 -0.58 13.76
C PHE A 67 -44.25 0.20 13.88
N VAL A 68 -44.23 1.54 13.91
CA VAL A 68 -45.43 2.36 14.18
C VAL A 68 -46.40 2.36 12.99
N SER A 69 -45.90 2.64 11.79
CA SER A 69 -46.73 2.76 10.58
C SER A 69 -47.42 1.44 10.20
N PRO A 70 -46.70 0.29 10.15
CA PRO A 70 -47.32 -1.00 9.82
C PRO A 70 -48.38 -1.44 10.83
N ALA A 71 -48.15 -1.24 12.14
CA ALA A 71 -49.12 -1.60 13.17
C ALA A 71 -50.41 -0.76 13.10
N ALA A 72 -50.32 0.51 12.71
CA ALA A 72 -51.49 1.37 12.47
C ALA A 72 -52.24 0.96 11.20
N ALA A 73 -51.51 0.64 10.13
CA ALA A 73 -52.07 0.19 8.84
C ALA A 73 -52.88 -1.11 8.98
N LEU A 74 -52.40 -2.07 9.78
CA LEU A 74 -53.17 -3.29 10.11
C LEU A 74 -54.50 -2.98 10.81
N GLY A 75 -54.54 -1.98 11.69
CA GLY A 75 -55.79 -1.54 12.31
C GLY A 75 -56.80 -1.05 11.28
N GLN A 76 -56.36 -0.21 10.34
CA GLN A 76 -57.21 0.31 9.25
C GLN A 76 -57.77 -0.81 8.37
N TRP A 77 -56.98 -1.84 8.09
CA TRP A 77 -57.45 -3.02 7.36
C TRP A 77 -58.50 -3.82 8.14
N SER A 78 -58.27 -4.04 9.44
CA SER A 78 -59.23 -4.73 10.31
C SER A 78 -60.58 -4.00 10.34
N ASP A 79 -60.55 -2.67 10.43
CA ASP A 79 -61.76 -1.84 10.41
C ASP A 79 -62.49 -1.90 9.06
N ALA A 80 -61.75 -1.89 7.95
CA ALA A 80 -62.33 -2.00 6.61
C ALA A 80 -63.01 -3.37 6.38
N VAL A 81 -62.39 -4.46 6.86
CA VAL A 81 -62.98 -5.81 6.83
C VAL A 81 -64.21 -5.89 7.73
N ASP A 82 -64.18 -5.29 8.91
CA ASP A 82 -65.33 -5.22 9.81
C ASP A 82 -66.54 -4.55 9.14
N VAL A 83 -66.33 -3.39 8.52
CA VAL A 83 -67.40 -2.67 7.80
C VAL A 83 -67.94 -3.50 6.64
N ALA A 84 -67.06 -4.16 5.88
CA ALA A 84 -67.47 -5.01 4.76
C ALA A 84 -68.35 -6.19 5.22
N ILE A 85 -67.98 -6.85 6.32
CA ILE A 85 -68.67 -8.04 6.85
C ILE A 85 -69.95 -7.68 7.60
N SER A 86 -69.88 -6.69 8.49
CA SER A 86 -70.97 -6.37 9.42
C SER A 86 -72.06 -5.49 8.80
N LYS A 87 -71.71 -4.72 7.76
CA LYS A 87 -72.57 -3.68 7.21
C LYS A 87 -72.73 -3.76 5.69
N THR A 88 -71.65 -3.58 4.93
CA THR A 88 -71.75 -3.38 3.47
C THR A 88 -72.37 -4.56 2.73
N VAL A 89 -71.84 -5.77 2.93
CA VAL A 89 -72.37 -6.96 2.24
C VAL A 89 -73.78 -7.34 2.73
N PRO A 90 -74.09 -7.32 4.05
CA PRO A 90 -75.47 -7.53 4.52
C PRO A 90 -76.48 -6.51 4.00
N GLU A 91 -76.14 -5.22 3.93
CA GLU A 91 -77.03 -4.19 3.37
C GLU A 91 -77.31 -4.44 1.88
N LEU A 92 -76.30 -4.89 1.12
CA LEU A 92 -76.47 -5.26 -0.28
C LEU A 92 -77.31 -6.53 -0.45
N TRP A 93 -77.20 -7.52 0.44
CA TRP A 93 -78.08 -8.69 0.47
C TRP A 93 -79.54 -8.28 0.67
N GLU A 94 -79.82 -7.45 1.68
CA GLU A 94 -81.18 -6.99 1.96
C GLU A 94 -81.78 -6.22 0.77
N ARG A 95 -80.99 -5.35 0.13
CA ARG A 95 -81.40 -4.64 -1.09
C ARG A 95 -81.68 -5.58 -2.26
N TYR A 96 -80.85 -6.61 -2.43
CA TYR A 96 -81.00 -7.61 -3.48
C TYR A 96 -82.29 -8.44 -3.29
N ASP A 97 -82.55 -8.86 -2.05
CA ASP A 97 -83.76 -9.58 -1.67
C ASP A 97 -85.01 -8.69 -1.71
N GLN A 98 -84.85 -7.40 -1.44
CA GLN A 98 -85.91 -6.41 -1.60
C GLN A 98 -86.30 -6.21 -3.06
N ALA A 99 -85.35 -6.23 -4.00
CA ALA A 99 -85.65 -6.16 -5.44
C ALA A 99 -86.51 -7.36 -5.90
N GLU A 100 -86.22 -8.57 -5.41
CA GLU A 100 -87.03 -9.76 -5.68
C GLU A 100 -88.42 -9.68 -5.03
N ARG A 101 -88.52 -9.18 -3.79
CA ARG A 101 -89.82 -8.95 -3.13
C ARG A 101 -90.66 -7.91 -3.87
N ASN A 102 -90.05 -6.83 -4.35
CA ASN A 102 -90.73 -5.80 -5.15
C ASN A 102 -91.25 -6.40 -6.45
N TYR A 103 -90.46 -7.22 -7.14
CA TYR A 103 -90.88 -7.93 -8.34
C TYR A 103 -92.11 -8.82 -8.08
N GLN A 104 -92.07 -9.63 -7.02
CA GLN A 104 -93.18 -10.50 -6.64
C GLN A 104 -94.45 -9.70 -6.27
N GLY A 105 -94.31 -8.60 -5.55
CA GLY A 105 -95.41 -7.68 -5.23
C GLY A 105 -96.02 -7.07 -6.49
N ASN A 106 -95.18 -6.52 -7.37
CA ASN A 106 -95.62 -5.94 -8.65
C ASN A 106 -96.33 -6.97 -9.55
N LEU A 107 -95.90 -8.25 -9.53
CA LEU A 107 -96.60 -9.33 -10.22
C LEU A 107 -97.99 -9.62 -9.62
N GLN A 108 -98.13 -9.53 -8.29
CA GLN A 108 -99.43 -9.68 -7.63
C GLN A 108 -100.37 -8.52 -7.96
N ASP A 109 -99.86 -7.29 -7.93
CA ASP A 109 -100.62 -6.09 -8.30
C ASP A 109 -101.06 -6.14 -9.78
N LEU A 110 -100.18 -6.60 -10.66
CA LEU A 110 -100.50 -6.84 -12.07
C LEU A 110 -101.61 -7.90 -12.20
N ALA A 111 -101.49 -9.02 -11.49
CA ALA A 111 -102.51 -10.08 -11.52
C ALA A 111 -103.88 -9.60 -11.00
N GLU A 112 -103.87 -8.76 -9.97
CA GLU A 112 -105.08 -8.16 -9.40
C GLU A 112 -105.72 -7.16 -10.36
N ARG A 113 -104.92 -6.28 -10.98
CA ARG A 113 -105.41 -5.34 -12.01
C ARG A 113 -106.04 -6.07 -13.19
N VAL A 114 -105.41 -7.15 -13.66
CA VAL A 114 -105.96 -7.99 -14.74
C VAL A 114 -107.31 -8.60 -14.35
N ARG A 115 -107.46 -9.09 -13.10
CA ARG A 115 -108.75 -9.59 -12.59
C ARG A 115 -109.82 -8.49 -12.60
N GLN A 116 -109.50 -7.31 -12.07
CA GLN A 116 -110.44 -6.19 -11.98
C GLN A 116 -110.90 -5.70 -13.36
N GLU A 117 -110.01 -5.59 -14.34
CA GLU A 117 -110.38 -5.20 -15.71
C GLU A 117 -111.25 -6.27 -16.40
N THR A 118 -110.98 -7.56 -16.12
CA THR A 118 -111.79 -8.69 -16.61
C THR A 118 -113.22 -8.66 -16.03
N ASP A 119 -113.36 -8.43 -14.72
CA ASP A 119 -114.66 -8.33 -14.04
C ASP A 119 -115.47 -7.10 -14.50
N ALA A 120 -114.80 -6.03 -14.95
CA ALA A 120 -115.41 -4.83 -15.52
C ALA A 120 -115.85 -4.99 -17.00
N GLY A 121 -115.71 -6.18 -17.58
CA GLY A 121 -116.13 -6.49 -18.95
C GLY A 121 -115.17 -5.98 -20.05
N ARG A 122 -113.96 -5.55 -19.69
CA ARG A 122 -112.91 -5.13 -20.62
C ARG A 122 -111.93 -6.29 -20.86
N GLN A 123 -111.39 -6.41 -22.08
CA GLN A 123 -110.40 -7.44 -22.41
C GLN A 123 -108.98 -6.88 -22.32
N VAL A 124 -108.15 -7.43 -21.42
CA VAL A 124 -106.69 -7.24 -21.43
C VAL A 124 -106.07 -8.38 -22.24
N SER A 125 -105.24 -8.06 -23.23
CA SER A 125 -104.68 -9.09 -24.12
C SER A 125 -103.59 -9.91 -23.41
N ALA A 126 -103.45 -11.19 -23.78
CA ALA A 126 -102.39 -12.03 -23.24
C ALA A 126 -100.98 -11.51 -23.57
N GLU A 127 -100.85 -10.77 -24.68
CA GLU A 127 -99.60 -10.17 -25.13
C GLU A 127 -99.20 -8.97 -24.24
N GLU A 128 -100.15 -8.11 -23.89
CA GLU A 128 -99.94 -6.97 -22.98
C GLU A 128 -99.53 -7.41 -21.56
N ILE A 129 -100.14 -8.48 -21.03
CA ILE A 129 -99.76 -9.07 -19.74
C ILE A 129 -98.33 -9.65 -19.80
N ALA A 130 -97.96 -10.27 -20.92
CA ALA A 130 -96.63 -10.84 -21.10
C ALA A 130 -95.55 -9.74 -21.20
N ASP A 131 -95.84 -8.66 -21.92
CA ASP A 131 -94.95 -7.51 -22.07
C ASP A 131 -94.71 -6.77 -20.74
N GLU A 132 -95.76 -6.57 -19.93
CA GLU A 132 -95.60 -5.97 -18.60
C GLU A 132 -94.85 -6.88 -17.64
N LYS A 133 -95.10 -8.20 -17.65
CA LYS A 133 -94.32 -9.17 -16.87
C LYS A 133 -92.84 -9.16 -17.26
N ARG A 134 -92.55 -9.04 -18.55
CA ARG A 134 -91.18 -8.90 -19.06
C ARG A 134 -90.55 -7.60 -18.57
N THR A 135 -91.26 -6.48 -18.63
CA THR A 135 -90.76 -5.19 -18.14
C THR A 135 -90.45 -5.23 -16.64
N LEU A 136 -91.30 -5.86 -15.84
CA LEU A 136 -91.05 -6.05 -14.40
C LEU A 136 -89.84 -6.95 -14.14
N LEU A 137 -89.64 -7.98 -14.97
CA LEU A 137 -88.49 -8.89 -14.89
C LEU A 137 -87.19 -8.14 -15.24
N GLU A 138 -87.22 -7.34 -16.30
CA GLU A 138 -86.10 -6.49 -16.73
C GLU A 138 -85.71 -5.48 -15.65
N LEU A 139 -86.69 -4.82 -15.02
CA LEU A 139 -86.44 -3.89 -13.90
C LEU A 139 -85.78 -4.59 -12.70
N ARG A 140 -86.25 -5.79 -12.34
CA ARG A 140 -85.61 -6.58 -11.27
C ARG A 140 -84.17 -6.95 -11.64
N ASP A 141 -83.96 -7.44 -12.86
CA ASP A 141 -82.65 -7.86 -13.32
C ASP A 141 -81.67 -6.68 -13.38
N GLU A 142 -82.15 -5.50 -13.77
CA GLU A 142 -81.37 -4.25 -13.76
C GLU A 142 -81.01 -3.82 -12.33
N ASP A 143 -81.96 -3.80 -11.40
CA ASP A 143 -81.71 -3.49 -9.98
C ASP A 143 -80.71 -4.46 -9.36
N GLN A 144 -80.90 -5.77 -9.59
CA GLN A 144 -79.99 -6.81 -9.10
C GLN A 144 -78.59 -6.71 -9.75
N ALA A 145 -78.50 -6.39 -11.04
CA ALA A 145 -77.23 -6.17 -11.72
C ALA A 145 -76.48 -4.94 -11.16
N ASN A 146 -77.19 -3.84 -10.87
CA ASN A 146 -76.63 -2.65 -10.25
C ASN A 146 -76.09 -2.94 -8.85
N ILE A 147 -76.83 -3.68 -8.02
CA ILE A 147 -76.39 -4.11 -6.69
C ILE A 147 -75.15 -5.02 -6.77
N LEU A 148 -75.10 -5.93 -7.75
CA LEU A 148 -73.93 -6.78 -7.99
C LEU A 148 -72.70 -5.96 -8.44
N ALA A 149 -72.89 -4.87 -9.19
CA ALA A 149 -71.82 -3.96 -9.55
C ALA A 149 -71.29 -3.20 -8.33
N GLU A 150 -72.18 -2.71 -7.45
CA GLU A 150 -71.82 -2.08 -6.17
C GLU A 150 -71.02 -3.04 -5.28
N TYR A 151 -71.43 -4.31 -5.19
CA TYR A 151 -70.69 -5.34 -4.46
C TYR A 151 -69.26 -5.52 -5.00
N LYS A 152 -69.09 -5.63 -6.33
CA LYS A 152 -67.76 -5.78 -6.95
C LYS A 152 -66.88 -4.56 -6.69
N ALA A 153 -67.45 -3.35 -6.75
CA ALA A 153 -66.74 -2.13 -6.44
C ALA A 153 -66.28 -2.09 -4.97
N ALA A 154 -67.15 -2.51 -4.03
CA ALA A 154 -66.81 -2.60 -2.62
C ALA A 154 -65.67 -3.60 -2.34
N MET A 155 -65.68 -4.78 -2.98
CA MET A 155 -64.58 -5.75 -2.85
C MET A 155 -63.27 -5.24 -3.46
N THR A 156 -63.34 -4.55 -4.61
CA THR A 156 -62.15 -3.93 -5.23
C THR A 156 -61.55 -2.85 -4.33
N ALA A 157 -62.40 -2.03 -3.69
CA ALA A 157 -61.95 -1.03 -2.73
C ALA A 157 -61.30 -1.67 -1.50
N LEU A 158 -61.85 -2.79 -1.03
CA LEU A 158 -61.27 -3.56 0.06
C LEU A 158 -59.88 -4.11 -0.33
N ASP A 159 -59.73 -4.71 -1.52
CA ASP A 159 -58.43 -5.17 -2.03
C ASP A 159 -57.40 -4.02 -2.16
N ALA A 160 -57.85 -2.82 -2.56
CA ALA A 160 -56.99 -1.64 -2.63
C ALA A 160 -56.45 -1.22 -1.26
N VAL A 161 -57.29 -1.29 -0.20
CA VAL A 161 -56.84 -1.04 1.19
C VAL A 161 -55.80 -2.08 1.59
N ALA A 162 -56.01 -3.36 1.29
CA ALA A 162 -55.02 -4.39 1.57
C ALA A 162 -53.67 -4.13 0.86
N GLY A 163 -53.71 -3.71 -0.40
CA GLY A 163 -52.53 -3.32 -1.18
C GLY A 163 -51.79 -2.11 -0.59
N GLU A 164 -52.51 -1.08 -0.15
CA GLU A 164 -51.91 0.10 0.52
C GLU A 164 -51.22 -0.30 1.83
N VAL A 165 -51.87 -1.17 2.62
CA VAL A 165 -51.30 -1.69 3.86
C VAL A 165 -50.01 -2.46 3.58
N ALA A 166 -49.99 -3.38 2.61
CA ALA A 166 -48.78 -4.10 2.21
C ALA A 166 -47.65 -3.16 1.74
N GLY A 167 -48.00 -2.10 1.00
CA GLY A 167 -47.06 -1.06 0.59
C GLY A 167 -46.41 -0.35 1.79
N LYS A 168 -47.16 -0.10 2.88
CA LYS A 168 -46.63 0.50 4.11
C LYS A 168 -45.62 -0.40 4.84
N PHE A 169 -45.75 -1.73 4.75
CA PHE A 169 -44.73 -2.65 5.30
C PHE A 169 -43.43 -2.57 4.51
N THR A 170 -43.52 -2.63 3.18
CA THR A 170 -42.36 -2.56 2.28
C THR A 170 -41.62 -1.23 2.46
N ALA A 171 -42.35 -0.11 2.45
CA ALA A 171 -41.77 1.21 2.66
C ALA A 171 -41.12 1.38 4.05
N ALA A 172 -41.70 0.77 5.09
CA ALA A 172 -41.12 0.80 6.43
C ALA A 172 -39.79 0.03 6.50
N LEU A 173 -39.71 -1.15 5.88
CA LEU A 173 -38.48 -1.94 5.76
C LEU A 173 -37.40 -1.21 4.94
N ASP A 174 -37.76 -0.73 3.75
CA ASP A 174 -36.84 -0.04 2.83
C ASP A 174 -36.31 1.28 3.38
N SER A 175 -37.07 1.94 4.26
CA SER A 175 -36.62 3.18 4.92
C SER A 175 -35.46 2.99 5.88
N PHE A 176 -35.15 1.74 6.27
CA PHE A 176 -34.22 1.44 7.36
C PHE A 176 -33.14 0.42 7.01
N VAL A 177 -33.42 -0.51 6.09
CA VAL A 177 -32.45 -1.48 5.58
C VAL A 177 -32.59 -1.52 4.07
N GLU A 178 -31.48 -1.35 3.35
CA GLU A 178 -31.48 -1.44 1.89
C GLU A 178 -32.04 -2.80 1.42
N PRO A 179 -32.88 -2.84 0.36
CA PRO A 179 -33.53 -4.08 -0.09
C PRO A 179 -32.59 -5.28 -0.27
N GLY A 180 -31.34 -5.04 -0.71
CA GLY A 180 -30.34 -6.09 -0.91
C GLY A 180 -29.77 -6.71 0.38
N LYS A 181 -30.00 -6.09 1.55
CA LYS A 181 -29.47 -6.52 2.86
C LYS A 181 -30.55 -7.06 3.82
N GLN A 182 -31.77 -7.28 3.32
CA GLN A 182 -32.92 -7.72 4.13
C GLN A 182 -33.04 -9.26 4.26
N GLY A 183 -32.11 -10.04 3.70
CA GLY A 183 -32.24 -11.49 3.52
C GLY A 183 -32.03 -12.35 4.78
N SER A 184 -31.38 -11.83 5.81
CA SER A 184 -31.15 -12.54 7.09
C SER A 184 -30.99 -11.57 8.26
N ARG A 185 -31.12 -12.08 9.49
CA ARG A 185 -30.87 -11.29 10.71
C ARG A 185 -29.46 -10.69 10.72
N ASN A 186 -28.47 -11.45 10.25
CA ASN A 186 -27.07 -11.04 10.26
C ASN A 186 -26.81 -9.95 9.23
N GLN A 187 -27.35 -10.07 8.02
CA GLN A 187 -27.27 -9.03 6.99
C GLN A 187 -27.97 -7.74 7.41
N VAL A 188 -29.13 -7.84 8.07
CA VAL A 188 -29.82 -6.69 8.66
C VAL A 188 -28.99 -6.05 9.77
N GLY A 189 -28.32 -6.86 10.60
CA GLY A 189 -27.41 -6.38 11.64
C GLY A 189 -26.22 -5.59 11.09
N SER A 190 -25.50 -6.15 10.12
CA SER A 190 -24.37 -5.47 9.44
C SER A 190 -24.83 -4.17 8.78
N ALA A 191 -25.97 -4.20 8.06
CA ALA A 191 -26.52 -3.01 7.43
C ALA A 191 -26.90 -1.90 8.43
N LEU A 192 -27.42 -2.28 9.61
CA LEU A 192 -27.95 -1.35 10.60
C LEU A 192 -26.85 -0.69 11.44
N PHE A 193 -25.73 -1.37 11.66
CA PHE A 193 -24.71 -0.95 12.61
C PHE A 193 -23.37 -0.55 11.97
N ASN A 194 -23.31 -0.46 10.64
CA ASN A 194 -22.13 -0.10 9.85
C ASN A 194 -21.49 1.27 10.16
N ASP A 195 -22.09 2.10 11.00
CA ASP A 195 -21.49 3.36 11.46
C ASP A 195 -20.90 3.25 12.88
N ILE A 196 -20.89 2.07 13.49
CA ILE A 196 -20.34 1.79 14.82
C ILE A 196 -19.33 0.63 14.71
N PRO A 197 -18.02 0.91 14.57
CA PRO A 197 -17.03 -0.11 14.17
C PRO A 197 -17.05 -1.41 15.00
N VAL A 198 -17.23 -1.34 16.32
CA VAL A 198 -17.24 -2.53 17.19
C VAL A 198 -18.55 -3.34 17.07
N VAL A 199 -19.69 -2.67 16.87
CA VAL A 199 -21.00 -3.34 16.75
C VAL A 199 -21.16 -3.91 15.34
N ASP A 200 -20.76 -3.13 14.33
CA ASP A 200 -20.60 -3.59 12.96
C ASP A 200 -19.71 -4.83 12.90
N GLY A 201 -18.52 -4.76 13.51
CA GLY A 201 -17.59 -5.88 13.50
C GLY A 201 -18.13 -7.14 14.18
N GLN A 202 -18.98 -7.03 15.19
CA GLN A 202 -19.67 -8.21 15.75
C GLN A 202 -20.72 -8.76 14.78
N ALA A 203 -21.48 -7.91 14.08
CA ALA A 203 -22.50 -8.33 13.12
C ALA A 203 -21.89 -8.97 11.87
N GLU A 204 -20.84 -8.37 11.32
CA GLU A 204 -20.04 -8.93 10.21
C GLU A 204 -19.41 -10.26 10.60
N TRP A 205 -18.93 -10.39 11.84
CA TRP A 205 -18.41 -11.65 12.36
C TRP A 205 -19.48 -12.76 12.42
N GLU A 206 -20.68 -12.46 12.90
CA GLU A 206 -21.80 -13.42 12.93
C GLU A 206 -22.21 -13.87 11.52
N GLN A 207 -22.25 -12.95 10.55
CA GLN A 207 -22.49 -13.28 9.14
C GLN A 207 -21.36 -14.16 8.57
N ALA A 208 -20.11 -13.82 8.86
CA ALA A 208 -18.96 -14.60 8.42
C ALA A 208 -18.98 -16.01 9.01
N GLN A 209 -19.36 -16.18 10.28
CA GLN A 209 -19.52 -17.48 10.94
C GLN A 209 -20.66 -18.32 10.34
N GLU A 210 -21.69 -17.71 9.78
CA GLU A 210 -22.77 -18.43 9.08
C GLU A 210 -22.32 -18.93 7.69
N LEU A 211 -21.53 -18.13 6.98
CA LEU A 211 -21.13 -18.41 5.59
C LEU A 211 -19.88 -19.30 5.48
N ALA A 212 -18.91 -19.13 6.38
CA ALA A 212 -17.63 -19.83 6.33
C ALA A 212 -17.73 -21.37 6.36
N PRO A 213 -18.61 -22.00 7.18
CA PRO A 213 -18.81 -23.44 7.13
C PRO A 213 -19.32 -23.95 5.77
N GLN A 214 -20.10 -23.13 5.05
CA GLN A 214 -20.63 -23.49 3.73
C GLN A 214 -19.52 -23.47 2.67
N ALA A 215 -18.71 -22.40 2.66
CA ALA A 215 -17.53 -22.29 1.82
C ALA A 215 -16.51 -23.40 2.09
N ALA A 216 -16.29 -23.73 3.36
CA ALA A 216 -15.35 -24.78 3.78
C ALA A 216 -15.71 -26.18 3.25
N ARG A 217 -16.99 -26.47 2.93
CA ARG A 217 -17.39 -27.76 2.36
C ARG A 217 -16.76 -28.01 0.99
N TYR A 218 -16.63 -26.97 0.17
CA TYR A 218 -15.96 -27.05 -1.13
C TYR A 218 -14.47 -27.32 -0.95
N LEU A 219 -13.81 -26.52 -0.10
CA LEU A 219 -12.35 -26.59 0.10
C LEU A 219 -11.89 -27.88 0.80
N LYS A 220 -12.78 -28.57 1.50
CA LYS A 220 -12.52 -29.87 2.13
C LYS A 220 -12.92 -31.07 1.27
N ASN A 221 -13.51 -30.84 0.10
CA ASN A 221 -13.82 -31.94 -0.80
C ASN A 221 -12.49 -32.54 -1.30
N SER A 222 -12.27 -33.83 -1.04
CA SER A 222 -11.06 -34.54 -1.46
C SER A 222 -11.00 -34.80 -2.97
N SER A 223 -12.11 -34.60 -3.67
CA SER A 223 -12.24 -34.82 -5.11
C SER A 223 -13.21 -33.81 -5.72
N PRO A 224 -12.87 -32.50 -5.68
CA PRO A 224 -13.74 -31.47 -6.22
C PRO A 224 -13.80 -31.59 -7.74
N THR A 225 -15.00 -31.42 -8.29
CA THR A 225 -15.23 -31.33 -9.73
C THR A 225 -14.87 -29.93 -10.26
N PRO A 226 -14.58 -29.77 -11.56
CA PRO A 226 -14.36 -28.45 -12.14
C PRO A 226 -15.52 -27.47 -11.89
N ASP A 227 -16.76 -27.95 -11.93
CA ASP A 227 -17.96 -27.14 -11.69
C ASP A 227 -18.05 -26.67 -10.23
N GLU A 228 -17.75 -27.54 -9.26
CA GLU A 228 -17.71 -27.16 -7.83
C GLU A 228 -16.62 -26.12 -7.54
N ILE A 229 -15.48 -26.19 -8.24
CA ILE A 229 -14.39 -25.22 -8.13
C ILE A 229 -14.85 -23.85 -8.66
N MET A 230 -15.50 -23.83 -9.83
CA MET A 230 -16.07 -22.61 -10.40
C MET A 230 -17.20 -22.04 -9.55
N GLU A 231 -18.06 -22.90 -8.97
CA GLU A 231 -19.15 -22.49 -8.09
C GLU A 231 -18.62 -21.85 -6.80
N PHE A 232 -17.60 -22.44 -6.18
CA PHE A 232 -16.94 -21.82 -5.02
C PHE A 232 -16.44 -20.42 -5.38
N ASN A 233 -15.72 -20.30 -6.49
CA ASN A 233 -15.14 -19.02 -6.88
C ASN A 233 -16.24 -17.97 -7.18
N ALA A 234 -17.30 -18.36 -7.88
CA ALA A 234 -18.43 -17.47 -8.18
C ALA A 234 -19.19 -17.03 -6.92
N LYS A 235 -19.35 -17.91 -5.93
CA LYS A 235 -20.16 -17.64 -4.73
C LYS A 235 -19.37 -16.97 -3.60
N TYR A 236 -18.11 -17.34 -3.41
CA TYR A 236 -17.29 -16.95 -2.25
C TYR A 236 -15.99 -16.24 -2.62
N GLY A 237 -15.57 -16.26 -3.89
CA GLY A 237 -14.30 -15.66 -4.32
C GLY A 237 -14.19 -14.17 -3.97
N GLY A 238 -15.27 -13.41 -4.16
CA GLY A 238 -15.33 -11.99 -3.77
C GLY A 238 -15.36 -11.74 -2.26
N MET A 239 -15.81 -12.71 -1.45
CA MET A 239 -15.79 -12.59 0.02
C MET A 239 -14.38 -12.81 0.60
N CYS A 240 -13.48 -13.43 -0.17
CA CYS A 240 -12.15 -13.78 0.32
C CYS A 240 -11.24 -12.57 0.61
N SER A 241 -11.61 -11.37 0.14
CA SER A 241 -10.93 -10.11 0.42
C SER A 241 -11.47 -9.38 1.67
N ASN A 242 -12.55 -9.88 2.27
CA ASN A 242 -13.11 -9.34 3.52
C ASN A 242 -12.43 -10.02 4.73
N PRO A 243 -11.90 -9.25 5.69
CA PRO A 243 -11.13 -9.80 6.82
C PRO A 243 -11.95 -10.68 7.78
N PHE A 244 -13.25 -10.39 7.98
CA PHE A 244 -14.13 -11.24 8.79
C PHE A 244 -14.32 -12.61 8.15
N PHE A 245 -14.65 -12.64 6.85
CA PHE A 245 -14.84 -13.88 6.11
C PHE A 245 -13.54 -14.69 6.03
N ALA A 246 -12.40 -14.07 5.74
CA ALA A 246 -11.10 -14.73 5.71
C ALA A 246 -10.78 -15.40 7.07
N GLN A 247 -11.01 -14.69 8.17
CA GLN A 247 -10.76 -15.21 9.51
C GLN A 247 -11.74 -16.33 9.89
N ALA A 248 -13.02 -16.20 9.53
CA ALA A 248 -14.03 -17.23 9.77
C ALA A 248 -13.76 -18.50 8.92
N LEU A 249 -13.39 -18.33 7.65
CA LEU A 249 -13.00 -19.43 6.77
C LEU A 249 -11.80 -20.18 7.35
N ALA A 250 -10.81 -19.45 7.86
CA ALA A 250 -9.66 -20.02 8.54
C ALA A 250 -10.02 -20.75 9.84
N GLN A 251 -11.22 -20.62 10.42
CA GLN A 251 -11.64 -21.52 11.52
C GLN A 251 -11.85 -22.94 11.00
N HIS A 252 -12.44 -23.06 9.82
CA HIS A 252 -12.87 -24.34 9.27
C HIS A 252 -11.84 -24.94 8.33
N VAL A 253 -11.11 -24.13 7.56
CA VAL A 253 -10.17 -24.58 6.54
C VAL A 253 -8.74 -24.42 7.05
N THR A 254 -8.00 -25.53 7.05
CA THR A 254 -6.58 -25.53 7.44
C THR A 254 -5.69 -25.19 6.24
N PRO A 255 -4.42 -24.78 6.47
CA PRO A 255 -3.44 -24.63 5.38
C PRO A 255 -3.30 -25.89 4.51
N GLU A 256 -3.42 -27.07 5.12
CA GLU A 256 -3.35 -28.34 4.41
C GLU A 256 -4.58 -28.57 3.52
N ASP A 257 -5.79 -28.28 4.03
CA ASP A 257 -7.02 -28.34 3.22
C ASP A 257 -6.91 -27.43 1.99
N MET A 258 -6.48 -26.18 2.20
CA MET A 258 -6.31 -25.20 1.12
C MET A 258 -5.27 -25.66 0.09
N THR A 259 -4.12 -26.17 0.54
CA THR A 259 -3.04 -26.66 -0.34
C THR A 259 -3.51 -27.86 -1.15
N ARG A 260 -4.14 -28.86 -0.52
CA ARG A 260 -4.67 -30.03 -1.21
C ARG A 260 -5.78 -29.69 -2.19
N PHE A 261 -6.67 -28.76 -1.84
CA PHE A 261 -7.69 -28.27 -2.76
C PHE A 261 -7.06 -27.64 -4.01
N LEU A 262 -6.02 -26.81 -3.84
CA LEU A 262 -5.32 -26.19 -4.95
C LEU A 262 -4.60 -27.22 -5.84
N ILE A 263 -3.95 -28.22 -5.24
CA ILE A 263 -3.34 -29.37 -5.96
C ILE A 263 -4.39 -30.09 -6.81
N LYS A 264 -5.59 -30.32 -6.27
CA LYS A 264 -6.68 -30.98 -7.00
C LYS A 264 -7.24 -30.12 -8.13
N ALA A 265 -7.39 -28.82 -7.89
CA ALA A 265 -7.84 -27.89 -8.91
C ALA A 265 -6.83 -27.78 -10.07
N GLU A 266 -5.53 -27.80 -9.77
CA GLU A 266 -4.46 -27.81 -10.76
C GLU A 266 -4.59 -28.95 -11.78
N GLN A 267 -5.04 -30.14 -11.36
CA GLN A 267 -5.09 -31.34 -12.20
C GLN A 267 -5.91 -31.15 -13.47
N TYR A 268 -6.96 -30.32 -13.45
CA TYR A 268 -7.84 -30.10 -14.59
C TYR A 268 -7.31 -29.03 -15.56
N LYS A 269 -6.28 -28.28 -15.18
CA LYS A 269 -5.78 -27.12 -15.92
C LYS A 269 -5.31 -27.52 -17.32
N GLY A 270 -5.81 -26.83 -18.34
CA GLY A 270 -5.50 -27.13 -19.74
C GLY A 270 -6.03 -28.47 -20.29
N GLN A 271 -6.74 -29.27 -19.50
CA GLN A 271 -7.22 -30.61 -19.89
C GLN A 271 -8.70 -30.65 -20.28
N LEU A 272 -9.48 -29.60 -19.97
CA LEU A 272 -10.92 -29.56 -20.22
C LEU A 272 -11.28 -29.04 -21.62
N ALA A 273 -12.49 -29.38 -22.10
CA ALA A 273 -13.03 -28.83 -23.34
C ALA A 273 -13.24 -27.30 -23.25
N ASN A 274 -13.62 -26.80 -22.07
CA ASN A 274 -13.76 -25.38 -21.73
C ASN A 274 -12.53 -24.83 -20.98
N ARG A 275 -11.33 -25.36 -21.28
CA ARG A 275 -10.08 -25.05 -20.55
C ARG A 275 -9.82 -23.56 -20.31
N ASP A 276 -10.09 -22.68 -21.27
CA ASP A 276 -9.74 -21.25 -21.12
C ASP A 276 -10.57 -20.61 -19.99
N ALA A 277 -11.86 -20.94 -19.90
CA ALA A 277 -12.74 -20.45 -18.84
C ALA A 277 -12.38 -21.03 -17.47
N TYR A 278 -11.99 -22.31 -17.43
CA TYR A 278 -11.55 -22.96 -16.20
C TYR A 278 -10.22 -22.40 -15.71
N ASP A 279 -9.24 -22.22 -16.60
CA ASP A 279 -7.91 -21.75 -16.27
C ASP A 279 -7.94 -20.30 -15.72
N GLU A 280 -8.81 -19.44 -16.28
CA GLU A 280 -9.09 -18.10 -15.72
C GLU A 280 -9.78 -18.16 -14.37
N SER A 281 -10.76 -19.07 -14.19
CA SER A 281 -11.39 -19.28 -12.88
C SER A 281 -10.39 -19.77 -11.83
N LEU A 282 -9.47 -20.66 -12.19
CA LEU A 282 -8.41 -21.15 -11.30
C LEU A 282 -7.41 -20.05 -10.92
N LYS A 283 -7.10 -19.14 -11.84
CA LYS A 283 -6.29 -17.95 -11.56
C LYS A 283 -7.01 -17.03 -10.56
N SER A 284 -8.29 -16.73 -10.80
CA SER A 284 -9.11 -15.93 -9.88
C SER A 284 -9.25 -16.59 -8.51
N LEU A 285 -9.46 -17.91 -8.47
CA LEU A 285 -9.48 -18.70 -7.24
C LEU A 285 -8.15 -18.56 -6.46
N SER A 286 -7.01 -18.65 -7.15
CA SER A 286 -5.70 -18.51 -6.53
C SER A 286 -5.52 -17.14 -5.89
N ALA A 287 -6.00 -16.08 -6.54
CA ALA A 287 -6.01 -14.72 -5.99
C ALA A 287 -6.94 -14.62 -4.75
N SER A 288 -8.18 -15.11 -4.84
CA SER A 288 -9.13 -15.12 -3.73
C SER A 288 -8.61 -15.88 -2.51
N LEU A 289 -8.18 -17.13 -2.68
CA LEU A 289 -7.62 -17.92 -1.58
C LEU A 289 -6.34 -17.28 -1.01
N GLY A 290 -5.52 -16.65 -1.85
CA GLY A 290 -4.37 -15.87 -1.41
C GLY A 290 -4.77 -14.67 -0.55
N SER A 291 -5.80 -13.91 -0.93
CA SER A 291 -6.33 -12.82 -0.08
C SER A 291 -6.80 -13.33 1.28
N SER A 292 -7.52 -14.45 1.31
CA SER A 292 -7.93 -15.07 2.57
C SER A 292 -6.76 -15.56 3.41
N MET A 293 -5.71 -16.10 2.78
CA MET A 293 -4.49 -16.49 3.48
C MET A 293 -3.81 -15.27 4.13
N VAL A 294 -3.63 -14.17 3.39
CA VAL A 294 -3.01 -12.94 3.89
C VAL A 294 -3.79 -12.36 5.06
N LEU A 295 -5.10 -12.20 4.93
CA LEU A 295 -5.95 -11.61 5.96
C LEU A 295 -6.06 -12.48 7.21
N SER A 296 -6.26 -13.80 7.04
CA SER A 296 -6.35 -14.73 8.18
C SER A 296 -5.03 -14.91 8.95
N THR A 297 -3.90 -14.56 8.32
CA THR A 297 -2.57 -14.55 8.94
C THR A 297 -2.18 -13.19 9.52
N GLY A 298 -3.13 -12.27 9.64
CA GLY A 298 -2.97 -10.97 10.30
C GLY A 298 -2.76 -9.78 9.36
N GLY A 299 -2.82 -10.01 8.04
CA GLY A 299 -2.71 -8.95 7.03
C GLY A 299 -3.85 -7.96 7.03
N MET A 300 -3.76 -7.00 6.11
CA MET A 300 -4.72 -5.93 5.92
C MET A 300 -5.08 -5.76 4.44
N ASN A 301 -6.30 -5.30 4.18
CA ASN A 301 -6.76 -4.87 2.88
C ASN A 301 -7.10 -3.37 2.94
N ALA A 302 -6.22 -2.53 2.40
CA ALA A 302 -6.41 -1.07 2.36
C ALA A 302 -7.16 -0.60 1.11
N ASP A 303 -7.73 -1.51 0.33
CA ASP A 303 -8.54 -1.13 -0.82
C ASP A 303 -9.71 -0.24 -0.35
N PRO A 304 -9.97 0.91 -1.00
CA PRO A 304 -11.08 1.79 -0.60
C PRO A 304 -12.43 1.07 -0.48
N ALA A 305 -12.67 0.03 -1.27
CA ALA A 305 -13.89 -0.79 -1.20
C ALA A 305 -13.95 -1.71 0.03
N ASN A 306 -12.81 -1.99 0.68
CA ASN A 306 -12.72 -2.82 1.89
C ASN A 306 -12.26 -2.01 3.12
N ALA A 307 -11.98 -0.71 2.97
CA ALA A 307 -11.45 0.16 4.03
C ALA A 307 -12.32 0.16 5.29
N HIS A 308 -13.64 0.20 5.09
CA HIS A 308 -14.63 0.12 6.17
C HIS A 308 -14.54 -1.21 6.94
N ASP A 309 -14.64 -2.35 6.23
CA ASP A 309 -14.55 -3.69 6.83
C ASP A 309 -13.21 -3.92 7.53
N GLN A 310 -12.12 -3.39 6.98
CA GLN A 310 -10.78 -3.47 7.56
C GLN A 310 -10.68 -2.67 8.86
N GLU A 311 -11.24 -1.46 8.93
CA GLU A 311 -11.31 -0.69 10.17
C GLU A 311 -12.17 -1.41 11.22
N ALA A 312 -13.38 -1.82 10.85
CA ALA A 312 -14.32 -2.49 11.74
C ALA A 312 -13.72 -3.78 12.30
N PHE A 313 -13.06 -4.58 11.46
CA PHE A 313 -12.37 -5.79 11.89
C PHE A 313 -11.26 -5.47 12.88
N SER A 314 -10.39 -4.51 12.58
CA SER A 314 -9.29 -4.13 13.47
C SER A 314 -9.77 -3.61 14.82
N ALA A 315 -10.88 -2.86 14.85
CA ALA A 315 -11.50 -2.39 16.08
C ALA A 315 -12.12 -3.53 16.90
N ALA A 316 -12.79 -4.49 16.25
CA ALA A 316 -13.49 -5.58 16.93
C ALA A 316 -12.58 -6.79 17.28
N LYS A 317 -11.48 -7.01 16.56
CA LYS A 317 -10.63 -8.22 16.57
C LYS A 317 -10.29 -8.75 17.97
N ALA A 318 -10.05 -7.86 18.94
CA ALA A 318 -9.70 -8.24 20.30
C ALA A 318 -10.86 -8.89 21.08
N GLY A 319 -12.11 -8.53 20.76
CA GLY A 319 -13.32 -9.06 21.39
C GLY A 319 -13.94 -10.26 20.67
N LEU A 320 -13.57 -10.50 19.41
CA LEU A 320 -14.11 -11.61 18.62
C LEU A 320 -13.60 -12.98 19.12
N VAL A 321 -14.50 -13.95 19.14
CA VAL A 321 -14.20 -15.34 19.53
C VAL A 321 -14.63 -16.32 18.43
N THR A 322 -13.79 -17.34 18.23
CA THR A 322 -14.06 -18.48 17.34
C THR A 322 -15.17 -19.37 17.91
N ASP A 323 -15.72 -20.26 17.08
CA ASP A 323 -16.69 -21.31 17.49
C ASP A 323 -16.17 -22.18 18.65
N SER A 324 -14.84 -22.28 18.76
CA SER A 324 -14.15 -23.03 19.83
C SER A 324 -13.90 -22.21 21.11
N GLY A 325 -14.37 -20.95 21.17
CA GLY A 325 -14.15 -20.02 22.28
C GLY A 325 -12.72 -19.44 22.36
N LYS A 326 -11.88 -19.68 21.35
CA LYS A 326 -10.52 -19.11 21.27
C LYS A 326 -10.56 -17.72 20.64
N SER A 327 -9.59 -16.87 21.01
CA SER A 327 -9.40 -15.56 20.39
C SER A 327 -8.92 -15.67 18.93
N ILE A 328 -9.18 -14.63 18.14
CA ILE A 328 -8.67 -14.50 16.77
C ILE A 328 -7.13 -14.59 16.73
N SER A 329 -6.43 -13.93 17.66
CA SER A 329 -4.96 -13.98 17.76
C SER A 329 -4.43 -15.41 17.96
N ALA A 330 -5.12 -16.23 18.74
CA ALA A 330 -4.76 -17.63 18.93
C ALA A 330 -4.99 -18.46 17.65
N LEU A 331 -6.08 -18.21 16.91
CA LEU A 331 -6.32 -18.84 15.62
C LEU A 331 -5.24 -18.45 14.60
N THR A 332 -4.96 -17.17 14.44
CA THR A 332 -3.91 -16.65 13.55
C THR A 332 -2.56 -17.29 13.86
N SER A 333 -2.18 -17.36 15.14
CA SER A 333 -0.92 -17.99 15.57
C SER A 333 -0.89 -19.49 15.24
N ALA A 334 -2.01 -20.20 15.40
CA ALA A 334 -2.10 -21.61 15.03
C ALA A 334 -1.98 -21.83 13.51
N ARG A 335 -2.59 -20.96 12.70
CA ARG A 335 -2.53 -21.03 11.22
C ARG A 335 -1.13 -20.72 10.69
N LEU A 336 -0.45 -19.71 11.24
CA LEU A 336 0.94 -19.41 10.93
C LEU A 336 1.86 -20.63 11.18
N ASN A 337 1.70 -21.30 12.34
CA ASN A 337 2.50 -22.50 12.66
C ASN A 337 2.16 -23.70 11.76
N GLN A 338 0.90 -23.87 11.37
CA GLN A 338 0.52 -24.93 10.43
C GLN A 338 1.09 -24.69 9.03
N TRP A 339 1.12 -23.44 8.57
CA TRP A 339 1.77 -23.09 7.30
C TRP A 339 3.24 -23.47 7.26
N LYS A 340 3.98 -23.38 8.37
CA LYS A 340 5.37 -23.88 8.45
C LYS A 340 5.48 -25.36 8.13
N THR A 341 4.57 -26.17 8.69
CA THR A 341 4.55 -27.61 8.44
C THR A 341 4.12 -27.93 7.02
N VAL A 342 3.01 -27.33 6.57
CA VAL A 342 2.44 -27.57 5.23
C VAL A 342 3.38 -27.08 4.14
N GLY A 343 3.99 -25.92 4.33
CA GLY A 343 4.92 -25.30 3.40
C GLY A 343 6.14 -26.17 3.12
N ASN A 344 6.72 -26.76 4.16
CA ASN A 344 7.86 -27.69 4.05
C ASN A 344 7.48 -29.10 3.58
N THR A 345 6.19 -29.41 3.41
CA THR A 345 5.76 -30.73 2.95
C THR A 345 5.86 -30.81 1.44
N LEU A 346 6.55 -31.83 0.92
CA LEU A 346 6.58 -32.15 -0.50
C LEU A 346 5.34 -32.96 -0.88
N TYR A 347 4.60 -32.51 -1.90
CA TYR A 347 3.40 -33.17 -2.39
C TYR A 347 3.61 -33.78 -3.77
N ARG A 348 2.87 -34.87 -4.03
CA ARG A 348 2.67 -35.43 -5.37
C ARG A 348 1.48 -34.76 -6.05
N SER A 349 1.33 -34.99 -7.35
CA SER A 349 0.21 -34.48 -8.15
C SER A 349 -1.16 -34.91 -7.63
N ASP A 350 -1.26 -36.01 -6.88
CA ASP A 350 -2.51 -36.49 -6.26
C ASP A 350 -2.79 -35.88 -4.87
N GLY A 351 -1.94 -34.96 -4.39
CA GLY A 351 -2.07 -34.31 -3.10
C GLY A 351 -1.59 -35.14 -1.91
N ALA A 352 -1.04 -36.34 -2.15
CA ALA A 352 -0.39 -37.12 -1.09
C ALA A 352 0.99 -36.53 -0.77
N ALA A 353 1.33 -36.49 0.51
CA ALA A 353 2.67 -36.15 0.94
C ALA A 353 3.67 -37.22 0.48
N VAL A 354 4.81 -36.79 -0.04
CA VAL A 354 5.94 -37.66 -0.37
C VAL A 354 6.56 -38.16 0.94
N GLY A 355 6.86 -39.46 1.01
CA GLY A 355 7.42 -40.08 2.21
C GLY A 355 8.81 -39.53 2.55
N ALA A 356 9.13 -39.50 3.86
CA ALA A 356 10.43 -39.03 4.33
C ALA A 356 11.59 -39.81 3.68
N GLY A 357 12.54 -39.09 3.09
CA GLY A 357 13.72 -39.66 2.43
C GLY A 357 13.55 -40.01 0.95
N GLN A 358 12.40 -39.73 0.33
CA GLN A 358 12.29 -39.78 -1.13
C GLN A 358 12.82 -38.48 -1.77
N GLU A 359 13.47 -38.62 -2.92
CA GLU A 359 14.07 -37.52 -3.65
C GLU A 359 13.01 -36.60 -4.29
N TYR A 360 13.33 -35.30 -4.33
CA TYR A 360 12.59 -34.34 -5.14
C TYR A 360 12.83 -34.66 -6.63
N LEU A 361 11.76 -34.98 -7.37
CA LEU A 361 11.84 -35.39 -8.77
C LEU A 361 11.60 -34.21 -9.75
N GLY A 362 11.29 -33.02 -9.23
CA GLY A 362 10.93 -31.85 -10.03
C GLY A 362 9.45 -31.80 -10.41
N GLY A 363 8.97 -30.59 -10.74
CA GLY A 363 7.56 -30.38 -11.10
C GLY A 363 7.11 -31.05 -12.40
N ASN A 364 8.02 -31.51 -13.26
CA ASN A 364 7.69 -32.42 -14.38
C ASN A 364 7.02 -33.73 -13.93
N TYR A 365 7.30 -34.17 -12.69
CA TYR A 365 6.69 -35.35 -12.07
C TYR A 365 5.54 -34.98 -11.12
N GLY A 366 5.11 -33.71 -11.13
CA GLY A 366 4.10 -33.17 -10.23
C GLY A 366 4.54 -33.15 -8.77
N HIS A 367 5.85 -33.01 -8.52
CA HIS A 367 6.41 -32.84 -7.18
C HIS A 367 6.56 -31.35 -6.87
N HIS A 368 5.80 -30.85 -5.88
CA HIS A 368 5.85 -29.46 -5.44
C HIS A 368 5.73 -29.36 -3.92
N TYR A 369 6.54 -28.51 -3.30
CA TYR A 369 6.42 -28.17 -1.90
C TYR A 369 5.18 -27.33 -1.62
N GLY A 370 4.61 -27.43 -0.42
CA GLY A 370 3.51 -26.57 -0.01
C GLY A 370 3.84 -25.07 -0.14
N TYR A 371 5.11 -24.68 0.02
CA TYR A 371 5.53 -23.29 -0.16
C TYR A 371 5.51 -22.83 -1.62
N GLU A 372 5.70 -23.71 -2.59
CA GLU A 372 5.50 -23.39 -4.01
C GLU A 372 4.03 -23.04 -4.31
N TYR A 373 3.10 -23.78 -3.68
CA TYR A 373 1.67 -23.46 -3.74
C TYR A 373 1.33 -22.16 -2.99
N LEU A 374 1.93 -21.95 -1.81
CA LEU A 374 1.75 -20.70 -1.07
C LEU A 374 2.28 -19.50 -1.87
N GLY A 375 3.45 -19.62 -2.50
CA GLY A 375 4.01 -18.59 -3.39
C GLY A 375 3.03 -18.23 -4.50
N THR A 376 2.42 -19.23 -5.13
CA THR A 376 1.37 -19.03 -6.15
C THR A 376 0.17 -18.25 -5.60
N LEU A 377 -0.31 -18.57 -4.40
CA LEU A 377 -1.42 -17.86 -3.75
C LEU A 377 -1.06 -16.40 -3.44
N LEU A 378 0.09 -16.18 -2.80
CA LEU A 378 0.58 -14.86 -2.40
C LEU A 378 0.80 -13.95 -3.62
N SER A 379 1.49 -14.44 -4.65
CA SER A 379 1.70 -13.66 -5.88
C SER A 379 0.38 -13.39 -6.62
N SER A 380 -0.55 -14.36 -6.67
CA SER A 380 -1.84 -14.14 -7.33
C SER A 380 -2.65 -13.06 -6.61
N ALA A 381 -2.64 -13.06 -5.28
CA ALA A 381 -3.31 -12.06 -4.47
C ALA A 381 -2.68 -10.67 -4.63
N ALA A 382 -1.34 -10.58 -4.54
CA ALA A 382 -0.61 -9.32 -4.71
C ALA A 382 -0.85 -8.67 -6.08
N ASN A 383 -0.82 -9.48 -7.15
CA ASN A 383 -1.07 -8.99 -8.51
C ASN A 383 -2.54 -8.59 -8.73
N SER A 384 -3.49 -9.19 -8.02
CA SER A 384 -4.92 -8.90 -8.14
C SER A 384 -5.37 -7.72 -7.27
N ASN A 385 -4.69 -7.49 -6.15
CA ASN A 385 -5.02 -6.43 -5.20
C ASN A 385 -3.72 -5.76 -4.69
N PRO A 386 -3.31 -4.61 -5.27
CA PRO A 386 -2.11 -3.89 -4.84
C PRO A 386 -2.29 -3.16 -3.49
N ASN A 387 -3.48 -3.24 -2.88
CA ASN A 387 -3.79 -2.67 -1.57
C ASN A 387 -3.81 -3.73 -0.45
N LEU A 388 -3.48 -4.98 -0.78
CA LEU A 388 -3.37 -6.07 0.18
C LEU A 388 -1.93 -6.16 0.71
N ALA A 389 -1.76 -6.30 2.02
CA ALA A 389 -0.44 -6.43 2.63
C ALA A 389 -0.40 -7.45 3.79
N LEU A 390 0.75 -8.11 3.97
CA LEU A 390 1.00 -9.07 5.06
C LEU A 390 1.03 -8.38 6.43
N GLY A 391 0.58 -9.07 7.47
CA GLY A 391 0.50 -8.51 8.81
C GLY A 391 1.82 -8.55 9.59
N ALA A 392 1.89 -7.79 10.68
CA ALA A 392 3.00 -7.89 11.63
C ALA A 392 3.14 -9.30 12.23
N GLU A 393 2.03 -10.02 12.43
CA GLU A 393 2.03 -11.40 12.94
C GLU A 393 2.74 -12.40 12.02
N PHE A 394 2.74 -12.15 10.71
CA PHE A 394 3.43 -13.01 9.73
C PHE A 394 4.96 -12.89 9.84
N LEU A 395 5.43 -11.69 10.20
CA LEU A 395 6.84 -11.28 10.23
C LEU A 395 7.48 -11.44 11.61
N ASN A 396 6.71 -11.26 12.67
CA ASN A 396 7.20 -11.27 14.05
C ASN A 396 7.31 -12.68 14.61
N GLU A 397 8.38 -12.92 15.36
CA GLU A 397 8.52 -14.13 16.17
C GLU A 397 7.60 -14.01 17.39
N LYS A 398 6.65 -14.95 17.56
CA LYS A 398 6.07 -15.23 18.86
C LYS A 398 6.81 -16.41 19.46
N SER A 399 7.55 -16.16 20.53
CA SER A 399 8.20 -17.20 21.33
C SER A 399 7.18 -18.30 21.64
N SER A 400 7.35 -19.46 21.03
CA SER A 400 6.55 -20.64 21.34
C SER A 400 7.40 -21.56 22.21
N SER A 401 6.86 -22.01 23.33
CA SER A 401 7.51 -22.92 24.28
C SER A 401 7.79 -24.32 23.71
N GLY A 402 7.58 -24.53 22.39
CA GLY A 402 7.66 -25.80 21.68
C GLY A 402 8.85 -25.98 20.73
N GLY A 403 9.81 -25.06 20.69
CA GLY A 403 11.12 -25.31 20.06
C GLY A 403 11.19 -25.17 18.52
N VAL A 404 10.18 -24.61 17.85
CA VAL A 404 10.32 -24.08 16.48
C VAL A 404 10.44 -22.56 16.58
N SER A 405 11.67 -22.04 16.51
CA SER A 405 11.99 -20.61 16.60
C SER A 405 11.70 -19.89 15.28
N GLY A 406 11.32 -18.62 15.35
CA GLY A 406 11.15 -17.72 14.19
C GLY A 406 9.71 -17.51 13.69
N SER A 407 9.51 -16.52 12.82
CA SER A 407 8.24 -16.19 12.16
C SER A 407 7.96 -17.06 10.93
N LEU A 408 6.78 -16.92 10.30
CA LEU A 408 6.50 -17.63 9.04
C LEU A 408 7.37 -17.10 7.89
N ALA A 409 7.64 -15.79 7.88
CA ALA A 409 8.57 -15.19 6.91
C ALA A 409 9.98 -15.79 7.01
N GLN A 410 10.51 -15.96 8.22
CA GLN A 410 11.81 -16.61 8.43
C GLN A 410 11.80 -18.08 7.99
N ASP A 411 10.70 -18.80 8.23
CA ASP A 411 10.56 -20.20 7.80
C ASP A 411 10.53 -20.34 6.27
N ILE A 412 9.88 -19.42 5.56
CA ILE A 412 9.90 -19.36 4.09
C ILE A 412 11.33 -19.16 3.56
N VAL A 413 12.10 -18.25 4.16
CA VAL A 413 13.50 -18.02 3.76
C VAL A 413 14.38 -19.23 4.10
N ALA A 414 14.16 -19.88 5.24
CA ALA A 414 14.86 -21.09 5.63
C ALA A 414 14.54 -22.28 4.71
N PHE A 415 13.29 -22.40 4.29
CA PHE A 415 12.88 -23.35 3.27
C PHE A 415 13.61 -23.11 1.95
N ASP A 416 13.60 -21.86 1.46
CA ASP A 416 14.27 -21.49 0.21
C ASP A 416 15.78 -21.75 0.26
N HIS A 417 16.43 -21.47 1.40
CA HIS A 417 17.83 -21.81 1.61
C HIS A 417 18.08 -23.32 1.50
N LYS A 418 17.24 -24.12 2.17
CA LYS A 418 17.40 -25.57 2.27
C LYS A 418 17.06 -26.31 0.96
N HIS A 419 16.04 -25.86 0.26
CA HIS A 419 15.44 -26.58 -0.88
C HIS A 419 15.65 -25.86 -2.23
N GLY A 420 16.10 -24.61 -2.25
CA GLY A 420 16.27 -23.83 -3.47
C GLY A 420 17.27 -24.46 -4.45
N ALA A 421 18.33 -25.11 -3.97
CA ALA A 421 19.30 -25.80 -4.82
C ALA A 421 18.71 -27.02 -5.54
N GLU A 422 17.98 -27.88 -4.82
CA GLU A 422 17.31 -29.02 -5.45
C GLU A 422 16.20 -28.57 -6.40
N ILE A 423 15.43 -27.54 -6.06
CA ILE A 423 14.39 -26.98 -6.95
C ILE A 423 15.02 -26.42 -8.23
N ALA A 424 16.12 -25.66 -8.10
CA ALA A 424 16.84 -25.09 -9.23
C ALA A 424 17.41 -26.13 -10.19
N GLN A 425 17.93 -27.25 -9.68
CA GLN A 425 18.44 -28.37 -10.51
C GLN A 425 17.36 -28.96 -11.44
N TYR A 426 16.10 -28.92 -11.04
CA TYR A 426 14.98 -29.39 -11.85
C TYR A 426 14.23 -28.26 -12.57
N GLY A 427 14.88 -27.15 -12.87
CA GLY A 427 14.32 -26.05 -13.66
C GLY A 427 13.77 -24.88 -12.84
N GLY A 428 13.96 -24.89 -11.53
CA GLY A 428 13.67 -23.77 -10.64
C GLY A 428 12.19 -23.57 -10.34
N TYR A 429 11.93 -22.54 -9.52
CA TYR A 429 10.57 -22.04 -9.32
C TYR A 429 9.95 -21.71 -10.69
N GLY A 430 8.71 -22.15 -10.89
CA GLY A 430 7.94 -21.98 -12.12
C GLY A 430 7.89 -23.21 -13.03
N ASN A 431 8.68 -24.25 -12.75
CA ASN A 431 8.61 -25.49 -13.50
C ASN A 431 7.45 -26.40 -13.03
N TRP A 432 6.24 -26.19 -13.57
CA TRP A 432 5.06 -27.06 -13.41
C TRP A 432 4.89 -28.06 -14.57
N GLY A 433 6.01 -28.47 -15.17
CA GLY A 433 6.02 -29.30 -16.37
C GLY A 433 5.33 -28.63 -17.56
N GLN A 434 4.53 -29.38 -18.34
CA GLN A 434 3.83 -28.84 -19.51
C GLN A 434 2.70 -27.86 -19.15
N GLN A 435 2.20 -27.92 -17.92
CA GLN A 435 1.12 -27.06 -17.43
C GLN A 435 1.67 -25.79 -16.77
N LEU A 436 0.85 -24.75 -16.71
CA LEU A 436 1.13 -23.56 -15.90
C LEU A 436 0.78 -23.83 -14.44
N PRO A 437 1.41 -23.15 -13.47
CA PRO A 437 0.99 -23.22 -12.06
C PRO A 437 -0.48 -22.77 -11.91
N PRO A 438 -1.13 -23.07 -10.77
CA PRO A 438 -2.54 -22.71 -10.53
C PRO A 438 -2.86 -21.24 -10.86
N GLY A 439 -2.02 -20.31 -10.36
CA GLY A 439 -2.13 -18.86 -10.62
C GLY A 439 -1.78 -18.41 -12.04
N GLY A 440 -1.38 -19.33 -12.92
CA GLY A 440 -1.20 -19.08 -14.36
C GLY A 440 0.10 -18.39 -14.77
N ASN A 441 0.99 -18.06 -13.82
CA ASN A 441 2.26 -17.37 -14.12
C ASN A 441 3.45 -18.13 -13.52
N ARG A 442 4.37 -18.59 -14.37
CA ARG A 442 5.58 -19.33 -13.95
C ARG A 442 6.56 -18.47 -13.13
N ASN A 443 6.54 -17.16 -13.36
CA ASN A 443 7.42 -16.19 -12.68
C ASN A 443 6.78 -15.66 -11.38
N ALA A 444 5.85 -16.40 -10.80
CA ALA A 444 5.03 -15.99 -9.65
C ALA A 444 4.83 -17.15 -8.66
N THR A 445 5.86 -17.99 -8.52
CA THR A 445 5.80 -19.23 -7.72
C THR A 445 6.90 -19.30 -6.66
N ASP A 446 7.92 -18.45 -6.78
CA ASP A 446 8.92 -18.26 -5.74
C ASP A 446 8.25 -17.73 -4.44
N PRO A 447 8.28 -18.48 -3.33
CA PRO A 447 7.61 -18.07 -2.10
C PRO A 447 8.24 -16.84 -1.43
N VAL A 448 9.56 -16.63 -1.54
CA VAL A 448 10.23 -15.47 -0.95
C VAL A 448 9.84 -14.22 -1.73
N GLU A 449 9.92 -14.25 -3.06
CA GLU A 449 9.53 -13.12 -3.91
C GLU A 449 8.04 -12.79 -3.76
N SER A 450 7.18 -13.82 -3.71
CA SER A 450 5.73 -13.66 -3.53
C SER A 450 5.37 -13.04 -2.19
N MET A 451 6.09 -13.40 -1.12
CA MET A 451 5.95 -12.77 0.18
C MET A 451 6.39 -11.31 0.15
N LEU A 452 7.53 -10.99 -0.50
CA LEU A 452 8.04 -9.61 -0.61
C LEU A 452 7.06 -8.68 -1.33
N LYS A 453 6.34 -9.15 -2.36
CA LYS A 453 5.29 -8.38 -3.06
C LYS A 453 4.18 -7.88 -2.12
N LEU A 454 3.92 -8.57 -1.01
CA LEU A 454 2.91 -8.19 -0.01
C LEU A 454 3.51 -7.54 1.25
N MET A 455 4.84 -7.39 1.34
CA MET A 455 5.46 -6.55 2.36
C MET A 455 5.45 -5.07 1.96
N ASP A 456 5.19 -4.79 0.68
CA ASP A 456 5.05 -3.46 0.12
C ASP A 456 3.96 -2.65 0.84
N GLU A 457 4.04 -1.33 0.75
CA GLU A 457 2.99 -0.44 1.20
C GLU A 457 1.77 -0.52 0.26
N PRO A 458 0.54 -0.68 0.80
CA PRO A 458 -0.67 -0.59 0.00
C PRO A 458 -0.73 0.67 -0.85
N SER A 459 -1.02 0.54 -2.15
CA SER A 459 -1.00 1.67 -3.09
C SER A 459 -1.97 2.81 -2.72
N SER A 460 -3.09 2.45 -2.10
CA SER A 460 -4.17 3.37 -1.71
C SER A 460 -3.78 4.39 -0.65
N LEU A 461 -2.74 4.10 0.14
CA LEU A 461 -2.18 5.02 1.13
C LEU A 461 -1.45 6.21 0.50
N HIS A 462 -1.26 6.19 -0.81
CA HIS A 462 -0.45 7.20 -1.47
C HIS A 462 -0.85 7.61 -2.88
N ASP A 463 -1.75 6.91 -3.55
CA ASP A 463 -2.27 7.33 -4.86
C ASP A 463 -3.47 8.30 -4.72
N GLY A 464 -3.80 8.71 -3.48
CA GLY A 464 -4.92 9.57 -3.14
C GLY A 464 -6.28 8.86 -3.17
N SER A 465 -6.34 7.55 -3.45
CA SER A 465 -7.63 6.84 -3.51
C SER A 465 -8.32 6.73 -2.14
N LEU A 466 -7.56 6.70 -1.03
CA LEU A 466 -8.13 6.80 0.31
C LEU A 466 -8.66 8.19 0.66
N ASP A 467 -8.31 9.25 -0.08
CA ASP A 467 -8.87 10.60 0.14
C ASP A 467 -10.39 10.64 -0.08
N GLY A 468 -10.93 9.67 -0.84
CA GLY A 468 -12.37 9.47 -1.01
C GLY A 468 -13.09 8.90 0.23
N VAL A 469 -12.33 8.39 1.21
CA VAL A 469 -12.83 7.75 2.44
C VAL A 469 -12.03 8.20 3.68
N PRO A 470 -11.94 9.52 3.96
CA PRO A 470 -11.02 10.07 4.96
C PRO A 470 -11.29 9.56 6.38
N GLN A 471 -12.53 9.14 6.69
CA GLN A 471 -12.85 8.59 8.00
C GLN A 471 -12.08 7.29 8.36
N HIS A 472 -11.54 6.56 7.38
CA HIS A 472 -10.83 5.29 7.60
C HIS A 472 -9.31 5.43 7.54
N GLN A 473 -8.80 6.59 7.08
CA GLN A 473 -7.40 6.79 6.73
C GLN A 473 -6.45 6.64 7.92
N ASP A 474 -6.78 7.21 9.08
CA ASP A 474 -5.94 7.15 10.27
C ASP A 474 -5.76 5.71 10.77
N SER A 475 -6.87 4.95 10.86
CA SER A 475 -6.84 3.55 11.30
C SER A 475 -6.04 2.65 10.36
N ILE A 476 -6.19 2.83 9.04
CA ILE A 476 -5.41 2.08 8.03
C ILE A 476 -3.94 2.49 8.11
N SER A 477 -3.63 3.77 8.29
CA SER A 477 -2.27 4.29 8.44
C SER A 477 -1.57 3.73 9.68
N ASP A 478 -2.27 3.64 10.81
CA ASP A 478 -1.75 3.05 12.06
C ASP A 478 -1.45 1.55 11.92
N GLN A 479 -2.33 0.82 11.24
CA GLN A 479 -2.09 -0.60 10.92
C GLN A 479 -0.87 -0.76 10.00
N ASN A 480 -0.76 0.10 9.00
CA ASN A 480 0.38 0.16 8.10
C ASN A 480 1.68 0.51 8.84
N ALA A 481 1.66 1.42 9.82
CA ALA A 481 2.84 1.74 10.62
C ALA A 481 3.36 0.51 11.39
N LYS A 482 2.46 -0.26 12.03
CA LYS A 482 2.81 -1.48 12.78
C LYS A 482 3.37 -2.60 11.89
N ARG A 483 2.75 -2.84 10.72
CA ARG A 483 3.28 -3.81 9.75
C ARG A 483 4.66 -3.36 9.26
N PHE A 484 4.82 -2.10 8.90
CA PHE A 484 6.09 -1.61 8.38
C PHE A 484 7.24 -1.74 9.40
N GLU A 485 6.96 -1.46 10.67
CA GLU A 485 7.93 -1.70 11.74
C GLU A 485 8.35 -3.18 11.81
N ALA A 486 7.40 -4.11 11.64
CA ALA A 486 7.68 -5.54 11.59
C ALA A 486 8.52 -5.93 10.34
N VAL A 487 8.30 -5.26 9.19
CA VAL A 487 9.13 -5.44 7.99
C VAL A 487 10.57 -5.01 8.25
N GLN A 488 10.78 -3.82 8.83
CA GLN A 488 12.12 -3.36 9.20
C GLN A 488 12.81 -4.32 10.19
N LYS A 489 12.07 -4.82 11.20
CA LYS A 489 12.58 -5.81 12.15
C LYS A 489 12.96 -7.12 11.47
N PHE A 490 12.14 -7.64 10.57
CA PHE A 490 12.45 -8.84 9.79
C PHE A 490 13.72 -8.64 8.95
N LEU A 491 13.82 -7.54 8.20
CA LEU A 491 14.98 -7.23 7.35
C LEU A 491 16.28 -7.02 8.14
N THR A 492 16.18 -6.54 9.38
CA THR A 492 17.33 -6.31 10.28
C THR A 492 17.61 -7.48 11.22
N SER A 493 16.76 -8.52 11.23
CA SER A 493 17.01 -9.76 11.97
C SER A 493 18.07 -10.63 11.29
N ASP A 494 18.51 -11.69 11.97
CA ASP A 494 19.36 -12.72 11.39
C ASP A 494 18.54 -13.88 10.81
N THR A 495 19.14 -14.62 9.88
CA THR A 495 18.62 -15.89 9.37
C THR A 495 18.50 -16.89 10.52
N THR A 496 17.53 -17.80 10.42
CA THR A 496 17.35 -18.89 11.39
C THR A 496 18.23 -20.11 11.09
N PHE A 497 19.14 -19.97 10.12
CA PHE A 497 20.07 -20.98 9.64
C PHE A 497 21.45 -20.34 9.41
N ASP A 498 22.47 -21.19 9.40
CA ASP A 498 23.85 -20.77 9.19
C ASP A 498 24.16 -20.60 7.71
N VAL A 499 24.88 -19.54 7.36
CA VAL A 499 25.46 -19.35 6.02
C VAL A 499 26.96 -19.56 6.11
N ASN A 500 27.46 -20.67 5.58
CA ASN A 500 28.87 -21.01 5.65
C ASN A 500 29.56 -20.82 4.29
N ALA A 501 30.85 -20.52 4.33
CA ALA A 501 31.65 -20.30 3.12
C ALA A 501 31.72 -21.54 2.21
N GLU A 502 31.61 -22.74 2.79
CA GLU A 502 31.55 -24.01 2.08
C GLU A 502 30.24 -24.27 1.32
N ASP A 503 29.14 -23.61 1.71
CA ASP A 503 27.80 -23.86 1.18
C ASP A 503 27.40 -22.85 0.07
N VAL A 504 28.30 -21.92 -0.27
CA VAL A 504 28.01 -20.80 -1.17
C VAL A 504 29.02 -20.73 -2.33
N PRO A 505 28.68 -20.09 -3.46
CA PRO A 505 29.60 -19.96 -4.59
C PRO A 505 30.95 -19.35 -4.19
N ALA A 506 32.03 -19.79 -4.84
CA ALA A 506 33.36 -19.22 -4.60
C ALA A 506 33.36 -17.71 -4.90
N ARG A 507 34.04 -16.92 -4.06
CA ARG A 507 34.13 -15.46 -4.19
C ARG A 507 35.58 -14.98 -4.25
N GLU A 508 35.83 -13.86 -4.92
CA GLU A 508 37.14 -13.20 -4.94
C GLU A 508 37.56 -12.78 -3.54
N ASN A 509 36.67 -12.10 -2.81
CA ASN A 509 36.81 -11.86 -1.38
C ASN A 509 36.06 -12.96 -0.62
N LYS A 510 36.80 -13.78 0.13
CA LYS A 510 36.22 -14.92 0.85
C LYS A 510 35.24 -14.44 1.93
N LEU A 511 34.14 -15.17 2.08
CA LEU A 511 33.23 -15.01 3.22
C LEU A 511 33.99 -15.36 4.51
N GLU A 512 34.15 -14.38 5.40
CA GLU A 512 34.81 -14.57 6.69
C GLU A 512 33.87 -15.13 7.77
N ALA A 513 32.57 -14.92 7.61
CA ALA A 513 31.57 -15.26 8.62
C ALA A 513 31.10 -16.73 8.52
N LYS A 514 30.91 -17.36 9.68
CA LYS A 514 30.17 -18.62 9.86
C LYS A 514 29.05 -18.38 10.87
N GLY A 515 27.87 -18.94 10.59
CA GLY A 515 26.69 -18.78 11.43
C GLY A 515 25.56 -17.98 10.78
N PRO A 516 24.58 -17.52 11.57
CA PRO A 516 23.47 -16.71 11.08
C PRO A 516 23.96 -15.43 10.39
N MET A 517 23.23 -15.02 9.35
CA MET A 517 23.51 -13.84 8.56
C MET A 517 22.36 -12.85 8.68
N ASN A 518 22.65 -11.55 8.72
CA ASN A 518 21.60 -10.56 8.60
C ASN A 518 20.70 -10.82 7.37
N MET A 519 19.38 -10.72 7.56
CA MET A 519 18.36 -11.08 6.57
C MET A 519 18.47 -10.25 5.28
N THR A 520 18.66 -8.92 5.39
CA THR A 520 18.85 -8.06 4.21
C THR A 520 20.09 -8.47 3.42
N ARG A 521 21.20 -8.72 4.11
CA ARG A 521 22.45 -9.16 3.49
C ARG A 521 22.28 -10.51 2.78
N TYR A 522 21.60 -11.46 3.42
CA TYR A 522 21.31 -12.78 2.85
C TYR A 522 20.46 -12.66 1.59
N LEU A 523 19.30 -12.00 1.68
CA LEU A 523 18.36 -11.83 0.57
C LEU A 523 18.99 -11.10 -0.62
N THR A 524 19.94 -10.21 -0.36
CA THR A 524 20.60 -9.42 -1.42
C THR A 524 21.70 -10.21 -2.14
N GLY A 525 22.59 -10.91 -1.43
CA GLY A 525 23.83 -11.45 -2.04
C GLY A 525 24.11 -12.94 -1.86
N PHE A 526 23.28 -13.65 -1.08
CA PHE A 526 23.49 -15.06 -0.74
C PHE A 526 22.29 -15.95 -1.05
N ARG A 527 21.15 -15.35 -1.36
CA ARG A 527 20.02 -16.06 -1.93
C ARG A 527 20.33 -16.47 -3.37
N GLY A 528 20.30 -17.77 -3.66
CA GLY A 528 20.58 -18.30 -5.01
C GLY A 528 21.75 -19.28 -5.03
N ASN A 529 22.00 -19.84 -6.21
CA ASN A 529 23.04 -20.83 -6.47
C ASN A 529 23.42 -20.82 -7.97
N GLU A 530 24.23 -21.79 -8.41
CA GLU A 530 24.71 -21.87 -9.80
C GLU A 530 23.60 -22.08 -10.86
N TYR A 531 22.43 -22.61 -10.47
CA TYR A 531 21.30 -22.89 -11.36
C TYR A 531 20.17 -21.86 -11.24
N TYR A 532 20.20 -20.99 -10.22
CA TYR A 532 19.15 -20.03 -9.94
C TYR A 532 19.70 -18.77 -9.28
N SER A 533 19.41 -17.61 -9.87
CA SER A 533 19.92 -16.31 -9.44
C SER A 533 19.39 -15.83 -8.08
N GLY A 534 18.37 -16.49 -7.51
CA GLY A 534 17.71 -16.00 -6.30
C GLY A 534 16.59 -14.98 -6.58
N THR A 535 16.16 -14.80 -7.83
CA THR A 535 15.02 -13.94 -8.19
C THR A 535 14.39 -14.36 -9.52
N GLN A 536 13.06 -14.20 -9.67
CA GLN A 536 12.35 -14.34 -10.95
C GLN A 536 12.05 -12.97 -11.60
N ASP A 537 11.96 -11.89 -10.82
CA ASP A 537 11.65 -10.52 -11.27
C ASP A 537 12.89 -9.58 -11.42
N GLY A 538 14.10 -10.14 -11.34
CA GLY A 538 15.36 -9.39 -11.36
C GLY A 538 15.62 -8.58 -10.09
N GLY A 539 14.89 -8.89 -9.02
CA GLY A 539 14.96 -8.29 -7.68
C GLY A 539 14.10 -7.05 -7.50
N ASP A 540 13.02 -6.88 -8.29
CA ASP A 540 12.13 -5.72 -8.18
C ASP A 540 11.36 -5.71 -6.86
N SER A 541 10.80 -6.85 -6.46
CA SER A 541 10.03 -6.98 -5.21
C SER A 541 10.93 -6.76 -3.99
N LEU A 542 12.13 -7.33 -3.98
CA LEU A 542 13.11 -7.09 -2.92
C LEU A 542 13.54 -5.63 -2.88
N GLY A 543 13.96 -5.07 -4.01
CA GLY A 543 14.48 -3.70 -4.08
C GLY A 543 13.45 -2.66 -3.64
N ARG A 544 12.16 -2.88 -3.96
CA ARG A 544 11.07 -2.01 -3.51
C ARG A 544 10.90 -2.01 -1.99
N VAL A 545 10.83 -3.19 -1.39
CA VAL A 545 10.69 -3.35 0.07
C VAL A 545 11.91 -2.77 0.80
N LEU A 546 13.12 -3.00 0.28
CA LEU A 546 14.34 -2.43 0.83
C LEU A 546 14.36 -0.89 0.72
N ALA A 547 13.94 -0.33 -0.41
CA ALA A 547 13.89 1.12 -0.61
C ALA A 547 12.89 1.78 0.35
N GLN A 548 11.74 1.17 0.60
CA GLN A 548 10.80 1.62 1.63
C GLN A 548 11.39 1.52 3.02
N ALA A 549 11.98 0.37 3.37
CA ALA A 549 12.54 0.12 4.69
C ALA A 549 13.77 1.01 5.00
N ALA A 550 14.51 1.43 3.97
CA ALA A 550 15.64 2.35 4.03
C ALA A 550 15.26 3.84 4.03
N ALA A 551 13.99 4.17 3.76
CA ALA A 551 13.54 5.56 3.74
C ALA A 551 13.71 6.24 5.10
N VAL A 552 14.10 7.51 5.08
CA VAL A 552 14.32 8.30 6.30
C VAL A 552 13.04 9.01 6.68
N GLU A 553 12.55 8.72 7.88
CA GLU A 553 11.44 9.46 8.49
C GLU A 553 11.94 10.81 8.98
N THR A 554 11.20 11.89 8.69
CA THR A 554 11.52 13.24 9.17
C THR A 554 11.64 13.24 10.69
N GLU A 555 12.69 13.89 11.21
CA GLU A 555 12.86 14.02 12.65
C GLU A 555 11.67 14.77 13.26
N PRO A 556 11.02 14.22 14.30
CA PRO A 556 9.90 14.88 14.95
C PRO A 556 10.37 16.15 15.67
N ARG A 557 9.80 17.30 15.29
CA ARG A 557 10.18 18.60 15.84
C ARG A 557 9.48 18.86 17.18
N GLY A 558 10.25 19.36 18.16
CA GLY A 558 9.70 19.82 19.44
C GLY A 558 9.38 18.70 20.44
N LEU A 559 9.70 17.45 20.12
CA LEU A 559 9.66 16.35 21.08
C LEU A 559 10.89 16.40 21.99
N ASP A 560 10.70 15.97 23.25
CA ASP A 560 11.81 15.70 24.17
C ASP A 560 12.60 14.48 23.65
N ILE A 561 13.93 14.58 23.62
CA ILE A 561 14.84 13.50 23.19
C ILE A 561 14.67 12.26 24.09
N GLU A 562 14.23 12.45 25.33
CA GLU A 562 13.97 11.36 26.27
C GLU A 562 12.56 10.75 26.17
N SER A 563 11.68 11.34 25.35
CA SER A 563 10.33 10.81 25.13
C SER A 563 10.36 9.45 24.41
N GLU A 564 9.36 8.62 24.70
CA GLU A 564 9.23 7.31 24.06
C GLU A 564 9.07 7.45 22.54
N GLU A 565 8.27 8.42 22.08
CA GLU A 565 8.06 8.70 20.66
C GLU A 565 9.36 9.06 19.92
N TYR A 566 10.23 9.87 20.54
CA TYR A 566 11.55 10.19 19.98
C TYR A 566 12.46 8.95 19.95
N LYS A 567 12.46 8.14 21.01
CA LYS A 567 13.23 6.89 21.09
C LYS A 567 12.79 5.87 20.03
N GLU A 568 11.49 5.73 19.83
CA GLU A 568 10.94 4.86 18.78
C GLU A 568 11.32 5.35 17.38
N TRP A 569 11.24 6.66 17.12
CA TRP A 569 11.71 7.24 15.86
C TRP A 569 13.21 7.00 15.65
N ARG A 570 14.04 7.19 16.69
CA ARG A 570 15.49 6.93 16.63
C ARG A 570 15.79 5.47 16.29
N GLU A 571 15.08 4.52 16.87
CA GLU A 571 15.24 3.10 16.57
C GLU A 571 14.77 2.74 15.16
N ARG A 572 13.71 3.36 14.65
CA ARG A 572 13.29 3.21 13.23
C ARG A 572 14.35 3.76 12.28
N SER A 573 14.91 4.94 12.57
CA SER A 573 16.00 5.56 11.80
C SER A 573 17.26 4.69 11.77
N LYS A 574 17.63 4.09 12.92
CA LYS A 574 18.72 3.12 13.01
C LYS A 574 18.48 1.90 12.12
N ARG A 575 17.27 1.32 12.16
CA ARG A 575 16.92 0.16 11.33
C ARG A 575 16.99 0.50 9.83
N ALA A 576 16.54 1.69 9.42
CA ALA A 576 16.65 2.13 8.04
C ALA A 576 18.12 2.16 7.55
N ALA A 577 19.03 2.72 8.36
CA ALA A 577 20.46 2.73 8.04
C ALA A 577 21.07 1.31 8.02
N LEU A 578 20.65 0.42 8.94
CA LEU A 578 21.07 -0.99 8.94
C LEU A 578 20.60 -1.75 7.69
N VAL A 579 19.39 -1.46 7.18
CA VAL A 579 18.90 -2.02 5.92
C VAL A 579 19.81 -1.58 4.76
N SER A 580 20.05 -0.28 4.60
CA SER A 580 20.94 0.23 3.55
C SER A 580 22.36 -0.33 3.65
N GLY A 581 22.91 -0.43 4.87
CA GLY A 581 24.25 -0.97 5.10
C GLY A 581 24.38 -2.45 4.77
N ASN A 582 23.38 -3.26 5.16
CA ASN A 582 23.37 -4.69 4.82
C ASN A 582 23.05 -4.95 3.35
N PHE A 583 22.26 -4.09 2.70
CA PHE A 583 22.07 -4.10 1.26
C PHE A 583 23.39 -3.85 0.53
N LEU A 584 24.09 -2.75 0.87
CA LEU A 584 25.40 -2.41 0.31
C LEU A 584 26.38 -3.60 0.42
N ARG A 585 26.44 -4.18 1.62
CA ARG A 585 27.29 -5.33 1.93
C ARG A 585 26.94 -6.55 1.08
N GLY A 586 25.67 -6.93 1.07
CA GLY A 586 25.17 -8.10 0.35
C GLY A 586 25.35 -7.95 -1.17
N TYR A 587 25.04 -6.79 -1.72
CA TYR A 587 25.16 -6.53 -3.16
C TYR A 587 26.62 -6.65 -3.64
N GLN A 588 27.56 -6.02 -2.93
CA GLN A 588 28.99 -6.17 -3.24
C GLN A 588 29.49 -7.61 -3.06
N GLU A 589 28.97 -8.36 -2.09
CA GLU A 589 29.30 -9.79 -1.92
C GLU A 589 28.70 -10.69 -3.01
N GLY A 590 27.63 -10.25 -3.66
CA GLY A 590 27.10 -10.86 -4.88
C GLY A 590 28.02 -10.61 -6.09
N LEU A 591 28.49 -9.37 -6.27
CA LEU A 591 29.48 -9.02 -7.32
C LEU A 591 30.82 -9.73 -7.13
N ASP A 592 31.16 -10.09 -5.89
CA ASP A 592 32.41 -10.81 -5.60
C ASP A 592 32.36 -12.30 -5.97
N ILE A 593 31.22 -12.84 -6.41
CA ILE A 593 31.13 -14.24 -6.88
C ILE A 593 32.07 -14.43 -8.07
N LYS A 594 32.94 -15.45 -8.00
CA LYS A 594 33.90 -15.72 -9.07
C LYS A 594 33.18 -16.09 -10.35
N ASN A 595 33.33 -15.24 -11.35
CA ASN A 595 32.66 -15.38 -12.63
C ASN A 595 33.50 -14.74 -13.75
N ASN A 596 33.08 -14.97 -15.00
CA ASN A 596 33.60 -14.21 -16.13
C ASN A 596 32.58 -13.11 -16.48
N LEU A 597 33.08 -11.91 -16.72
CA LEU A 597 32.25 -10.78 -17.17
C LEU A 597 31.55 -11.11 -18.51
N ILE A 598 30.28 -10.73 -18.61
CA ILE A 598 29.47 -10.87 -19.83
C ILE A 598 29.39 -9.49 -20.49
N ASN A 599 30.06 -9.30 -21.62
CA ASN A 599 30.17 -7.98 -22.27
C ASN A 599 30.72 -6.87 -21.33
N GLY A 600 31.60 -7.25 -20.41
CA GLY A 600 32.19 -6.34 -19.41
C GLY A 600 31.32 -6.08 -18.18
N GLU A 601 30.12 -6.63 -18.13
CA GLU A 601 29.18 -6.54 -17.01
C GLU A 601 29.30 -7.77 -16.09
N ASP A 602 29.11 -7.57 -14.79
CA ASP A 602 29.08 -8.68 -13.84
C ASP A 602 27.76 -9.49 -13.97
N PRO A 603 27.81 -10.83 -14.11
CA PRO A 603 26.63 -11.68 -14.21
C PRO A 603 25.65 -11.55 -13.05
N PHE A 604 26.12 -11.36 -11.81
CA PHE A 604 25.24 -11.14 -10.67
C PHE A 604 24.44 -9.86 -10.86
N GLY A 605 25.11 -8.75 -11.17
CA GLY A 605 24.43 -7.48 -11.44
C GLY A 605 23.47 -7.55 -12.62
N ALA A 606 23.85 -8.24 -13.70
CA ALA A 606 23.02 -8.40 -14.90
C ALA A 606 21.72 -9.18 -14.62
N GLN A 607 21.81 -10.23 -13.79
CA GLN A 607 20.65 -11.01 -13.35
C GLN A 607 19.76 -10.24 -12.36
N HIS A 608 20.35 -9.28 -11.62
CA HIS A 608 19.69 -8.45 -10.63
C HIS A 608 19.41 -7.03 -11.12
N ARG A 609 19.13 -6.85 -12.42
CA ARG A 609 18.92 -5.54 -13.05
C ARG A 609 17.91 -4.63 -12.33
N SER A 610 16.82 -5.17 -11.80
CA SER A 610 15.81 -4.37 -11.09
C SER A 610 16.31 -3.96 -9.72
N LEU A 611 17.00 -4.86 -9.00
CA LEU A 611 17.65 -4.56 -7.73
C LEU A 611 18.80 -3.56 -7.88
N ARG A 612 19.59 -3.68 -8.95
CA ARG A 612 20.63 -2.70 -9.34
C ARG A 612 20.02 -1.31 -9.47
N ASN A 613 18.89 -1.19 -10.16
CA ASN A 613 18.18 0.09 -10.29
C ASN A 613 17.69 0.64 -8.94
N TRP A 614 17.18 -0.24 -8.06
CA TRP A 614 16.76 0.13 -6.70
C TRP A 614 17.91 0.57 -5.79
N ALA A 615 19.16 0.18 -6.07
CA ALA A 615 20.33 0.55 -5.27
C ALA A 615 20.44 2.06 -5.07
N GLY A 616 20.08 2.86 -6.07
CA GLY A 616 20.08 4.32 -5.97
C GLY A 616 19.14 4.82 -4.88
N SER A 617 17.91 4.32 -4.82
CA SER A 617 16.94 4.70 -3.80
C SER A 617 17.29 4.18 -2.41
N ILE A 618 17.84 2.96 -2.32
CA ILE A 618 18.22 2.35 -1.03
C ILE A 618 19.41 3.09 -0.39
N LEU A 619 20.36 3.57 -1.20
CA LEU A 619 21.61 4.17 -0.72
C LEU A 619 21.60 5.70 -0.69
N ALA A 620 20.71 6.37 -1.45
CA ALA A 620 20.63 7.84 -1.48
C ALA A 620 20.52 8.49 -0.09
N PRO A 621 19.68 7.99 0.86
CA PRO A 621 19.59 8.59 2.19
C PRO A 621 20.85 8.44 3.05
N GLN A 622 21.81 7.60 2.60
CA GLN A 622 23.07 7.29 3.27
C GLN A 622 24.29 7.86 2.53
N VAL A 623 24.07 8.67 1.48
CA VAL A 623 25.13 9.22 0.61
C VAL A 623 26.17 10.02 1.41
N GLU A 624 25.75 10.68 2.49
CA GLU A 624 26.65 11.40 3.40
C GLU A 624 27.58 10.46 4.18
N GLY A 625 27.06 9.34 4.69
CA GLY A 625 27.88 8.32 5.36
C GLY A 625 28.89 7.69 4.40
N LEU A 626 28.46 7.43 3.17
CA LEU A 626 29.33 6.93 2.10
C LEU A 626 30.46 7.91 1.79
N THR A 627 30.17 9.18 1.52
CA THR A 627 31.23 10.14 1.16
C THR A 627 32.24 10.35 2.29
N LYS A 628 31.79 10.38 3.55
CA LYS A 628 32.68 10.46 4.72
C LYS A 628 33.61 9.24 4.78
N SER A 629 33.06 8.04 4.58
CA SER A 629 33.83 6.79 4.59
C SER A 629 34.82 6.68 3.44
N LEU A 630 34.46 7.15 2.25
CA LEU A 630 35.37 7.19 1.09
C LEU A 630 36.53 8.17 1.31
N GLY A 631 36.26 9.33 1.91
CA GLY A 631 37.30 10.32 2.21
C GLY A 631 38.22 9.93 3.36
N LYS A 632 37.63 9.32 4.41
CA LYS A 632 38.32 8.86 5.62
C LYS A 632 37.67 7.57 6.13
N PRO A 633 38.15 6.40 5.67
CA PRO A 633 37.66 5.12 6.18
C PRO A 633 37.94 4.99 7.67
N GLU A 634 36.95 4.53 8.43
CA GLU A 634 37.02 4.37 9.89
C GLU A 634 36.42 3.03 10.31
N GLY A 635 36.70 2.60 11.54
CA GLY A 635 36.13 1.38 12.11
C GLY A 635 36.88 0.09 11.75
N SER A 636 36.47 -0.99 12.42
CA SER A 636 37.02 -2.34 12.20
C SER A 636 36.02 -3.28 11.53
N ALA A 637 34.72 -3.01 11.66
CA ALA A 637 33.71 -3.80 10.98
C ALA A 637 33.62 -3.42 9.49
N PRO A 638 33.22 -4.36 8.62
CA PRO A 638 32.88 -4.12 7.22
C PRO A 638 32.02 -2.89 6.94
N VAL A 639 30.88 -2.82 7.63
CA VAL A 639 29.85 -1.80 7.51
C VAL A 639 29.31 -1.59 8.91
N ASP A 640 29.50 -0.39 9.45
CA ASP A 640 28.96 0.04 10.73
C ASP A 640 27.83 1.06 10.53
N VAL A 641 26.98 1.20 11.53
CA VAL A 641 25.90 2.21 11.56
C VAL A 641 25.96 2.95 12.88
N ALA A 642 26.19 4.26 12.83
CA ALA A 642 26.33 5.10 14.00
C ALA A 642 25.70 6.49 13.80
N PRO A 643 25.21 7.13 14.87
CA PRO A 643 24.88 8.54 14.81
C PRO A 643 26.19 9.34 14.77
N LEU A 644 26.31 10.30 13.86
CA LEU A 644 27.47 11.17 13.83
C LEU A 644 27.40 12.22 14.94
N THR A 645 28.58 12.76 15.30
CA THR A 645 28.66 13.75 16.38
C THR A 645 27.90 15.01 15.99
N GLY A 646 26.81 15.31 16.70
CA GLY A 646 25.95 16.47 16.42
C GLY A 646 24.82 16.23 15.42
N GLU A 647 24.69 15.00 14.90
CA GLU A 647 23.61 14.61 13.98
C GLU A 647 22.61 13.67 14.68
N ASN A 648 21.32 13.84 14.38
CA ASN A 648 20.25 13.01 14.96
C ASN A 648 19.91 11.76 14.13
N GLN A 649 20.50 11.60 12.94
CA GLN A 649 20.29 10.49 12.02
C GLN A 649 21.45 9.47 12.08
N TYR A 650 21.13 8.18 11.90
CA TYR A 650 22.13 7.12 11.78
C TYR A 650 22.66 7.03 10.33
N LEU A 651 23.99 7.04 10.18
CA LEU A 651 24.66 6.89 8.89
C LEU A 651 25.54 5.63 8.81
N ILE A 652 25.73 5.15 7.58
CA ILE A 652 26.69 4.08 7.26
C ILE A 652 28.13 4.58 7.41
N SER A 653 29.00 3.74 7.97
CA SER A 653 30.45 3.88 7.97
C SER A 653 31.13 2.65 7.38
N LEU A 654 32.18 2.83 6.57
CA LEU A 654 32.94 1.76 5.91
C LEU A 654 34.41 1.79 6.34
N ASN A 655 34.98 0.60 6.51
CA ASN A 655 36.42 0.45 6.70
C ASN A 655 37.18 0.51 5.35
N GLU A 656 38.52 0.56 5.43
CA GLU A 656 39.38 0.73 4.26
C GLU A 656 39.21 -0.38 3.21
N ASP A 657 39.09 -1.64 3.64
CA ASP A 657 38.97 -2.78 2.73
C ASP A 657 37.65 -2.81 1.98
N TRP A 658 36.57 -2.33 2.60
CA TRP A 658 35.27 -2.21 1.94
C TRP A 658 35.20 -1.03 0.97
N CYS A 659 35.84 0.10 1.30
CA CYS A 659 36.04 1.18 0.32
C CYS A 659 36.78 0.66 -0.92
N LYS A 660 37.83 -0.15 -0.77
CA LYS A 660 38.55 -0.77 -1.90
C LYS A 660 37.64 -1.64 -2.77
N ARG A 661 36.79 -2.47 -2.16
CA ARG A 661 35.88 -3.37 -2.88
C ARG A 661 34.84 -2.59 -3.68
N ILE A 662 34.21 -1.59 -3.05
CA ILE A 662 33.16 -0.77 -3.68
C ILE A 662 33.71 0.08 -4.85
N LEU A 663 34.92 0.62 -4.71
CA LEU A 663 35.57 1.46 -5.73
C LEU A 663 36.28 0.67 -6.84
N GLY A 664 36.38 -0.66 -6.66
CA GLY A 664 37.11 -1.55 -7.55
C GLY A 664 36.47 -1.72 -8.94
N PRO A 665 37.16 -2.43 -9.86
CA PRO A 665 36.72 -2.62 -11.24
C PRO A 665 35.49 -3.53 -11.35
N ASN A 666 35.26 -4.40 -10.36
CA ASN A 666 34.03 -5.17 -10.17
C ASN A 666 33.25 -4.68 -8.92
N GLY A 667 33.48 -3.43 -8.53
CA GLY A 667 32.84 -2.80 -7.38
C GLY A 667 31.45 -2.26 -7.72
N LEU A 668 30.66 -1.98 -6.68
CA LEU A 668 29.30 -1.45 -6.78
C LEU A 668 29.19 -0.31 -7.80
N PHE A 669 29.99 0.76 -7.69
CA PHE A 669 29.82 1.93 -8.57
C PHE A 669 30.11 1.62 -10.05
N THR A 670 31.01 0.68 -10.31
CA THR A 670 31.27 0.21 -11.67
C THR A 670 30.07 -0.58 -12.20
N ASP A 671 29.48 -1.46 -11.38
CA ASP A 671 28.28 -2.21 -11.74
C ASP A 671 27.05 -1.31 -11.95
N LEU A 672 26.84 -0.31 -11.09
CA LEU A 672 25.78 0.69 -11.26
C LEU A 672 25.93 1.51 -12.56
N GLY A 673 27.15 1.62 -13.10
CA GLY A 673 27.40 2.25 -14.39
C GLY A 673 26.69 1.54 -15.56
N PHE A 674 26.40 0.24 -15.43
CA PHE A 674 25.61 -0.52 -16.40
C PHE A 674 24.11 -0.36 -16.25
N ASP A 675 23.64 0.25 -15.16
CA ASP A 675 22.21 0.50 -14.97
C ASP A 675 21.65 1.48 -16.01
N GLN A 676 20.42 1.23 -16.41
CA GLN A 676 19.71 2.04 -17.39
C GLN A 676 18.32 2.38 -16.82
N PRO A 677 17.76 3.54 -17.19
CA PRO A 677 16.39 3.87 -16.80
C PRO A 677 15.42 2.79 -17.27
N LEU A 678 14.44 2.50 -16.43
CA LEU A 678 13.43 1.48 -16.70
C LEU A 678 12.20 2.08 -17.39
N ALA A 679 11.45 1.23 -18.08
CA ALA A 679 10.29 1.66 -18.88
C ALA A 679 9.16 2.31 -18.04
N ASN A 680 9.11 2.01 -16.74
CA ASN A 680 8.20 2.63 -15.77
C ASN A 680 8.67 4.02 -15.31
N GLY A 681 9.72 4.58 -15.91
CA GLY A 681 10.20 5.92 -15.65
C GLY A 681 11.23 6.02 -14.52
N ARG A 682 11.64 4.92 -13.87
CA ARG A 682 12.70 5.00 -12.84
C ARG A 682 14.02 5.38 -13.48
N GLU A 683 14.68 6.34 -12.86
CA GLU A 683 16.04 6.75 -13.21
C GLU A 683 17.07 5.67 -12.83
N SER A 684 18.23 5.67 -13.50
CA SER A 684 19.37 4.82 -13.17
C SER A 684 19.88 5.09 -11.75
N ALA A 685 20.32 4.05 -11.05
CA ALA A 685 20.80 4.12 -9.68
C ALA A 685 21.93 5.14 -9.51
N ILE A 686 22.88 5.17 -10.45
CA ILE A 686 24.03 6.09 -10.39
C ILE A 686 23.58 7.55 -10.48
N ASN A 687 22.59 7.87 -11.32
CA ASN A 687 22.08 9.23 -11.42
C ASN A 687 21.25 9.61 -10.18
N VAL A 688 20.50 8.69 -9.59
CA VAL A 688 19.81 8.94 -8.31
C VAL A 688 20.81 9.30 -7.20
N LEU A 689 21.93 8.56 -7.11
CA LEU A 689 23.00 8.86 -6.15
C LEU A 689 23.70 10.19 -6.44
N ARG A 690 23.91 10.54 -7.71
CA ARG A 690 24.44 11.86 -8.09
C ARG A 690 23.52 12.98 -7.64
N VAL A 691 22.20 12.86 -7.85
CA VAL A 691 21.26 13.88 -7.33
C VAL A 691 21.38 14.01 -5.82
N ALA A 692 21.42 12.89 -5.10
CA ALA A 692 21.57 12.90 -3.64
C ALA A 692 22.87 13.60 -3.20
N ALA A 693 24.00 13.28 -3.84
CA ALA A 693 25.30 13.87 -3.54
C ALA A 693 25.36 15.37 -3.89
N HIS A 694 24.88 15.75 -5.08
CA HIS A 694 24.90 17.13 -5.55
C HIS A 694 24.02 18.03 -4.67
N ALA A 695 22.78 17.60 -4.38
CA ALA A 695 21.86 18.34 -3.53
C ALA A 695 22.41 18.51 -2.10
N SER A 696 23.05 17.47 -1.55
CA SER A 696 23.62 17.54 -0.20
C SER A 696 24.88 18.41 -0.13
N TYR A 697 25.74 18.39 -1.15
CA TYR A 697 26.89 19.31 -1.26
C TYR A 697 26.45 20.78 -1.30
N GLU A 698 25.44 21.07 -2.12
CA GLU A 698 24.87 22.42 -2.28
C GLU A 698 24.25 22.93 -0.98
N LYS A 699 23.51 22.06 -0.28
CA LYS A 699 22.92 22.34 1.03
C LYS A 699 23.98 22.62 2.08
N ASP A 700 24.96 21.74 2.25
CA ASP A 700 26.02 21.90 3.24
C ASP A 700 26.80 23.21 3.03
N LEU A 701 27.08 23.58 1.77
CA LEU A 701 27.70 24.86 1.45
C LEU A 701 26.80 26.03 1.83
N SER A 702 25.53 25.99 1.47
CA SER A 702 24.59 27.06 1.79
C SER A 702 24.40 27.25 3.30
N GLU A 703 24.39 26.16 4.08
CA GLU A 703 24.31 26.20 5.55
C GLU A 703 25.54 26.86 6.20
N VAL A 704 26.74 26.67 5.63
CA VAL A 704 27.95 27.39 6.07
C VAL A 704 27.75 28.91 6.00
N PHE A 705 27.09 29.41 4.96
CA PHE A 705 26.83 30.84 4.80
C PHE A 705 25.60 31.32 5.59
N ALA A 706 24.53 30.52 5.67
CA ALA A 706 23.31 30.87 6.39
C ALA A 706 23.52 30.96 7.92
N SER A 707 24.27 30.01 8.50
CA SER A 707 24.60 30.00 9.94
C SER A 707 25.34 31.27 10.37
N ARG A 708 26.16 31.85 9.50
CA ARG A 708 26.85 33.12 9.72
C ARG A 708 25.93 34.33 9.84
N ASN A 709 24.82 34.36 9.09
CA ASN A 709 23.87 35.49 9.11
C ASN A 709 22.98 35.53 10.36
N THR A 710 22.94 34.43 11.13
CA THR A 710 22.11 34.31 12.35
C THR A 710 22.85 34.63 13.65
N LEU A 711 24.19 34.67 13.64
CA LEU A 711 25.01 35.08 14.77
C LEU A 711 25.08 36.62 14.80
N GLY A 712 24.24 37.25 15.64
CA GLY A 712 24.20 38.70 15.81
C GLY A 712 25.56 39.30 16.23
N GLU A 713 25.77 40.57 15.86
CA GLU A 713 26.94 41.36 16.25
C GLU A 713 27.14 41.32 17.78
N GLY A 714 28.26 40.73 18.23
CA GLY A 714 28.71 40.84 19.64
C GLY A 714 28.82 39.56 20.46
N SER A 715 28.67 38.34 19.91
CA SER A 715 29.00 37.12 20.67
C SER A 715 30.51 36.97 20.88
N PRO A 716 31.02 36.87 22.13
CA PRO A 716 32.45 36.74 22.41
C PRO A 716 32.95 35.38 21.88
N GLY A 717 33.73 35.43 20.80
CA GLY A 717 34.15 34.30 19.97
C GLY A 717 34.08 34.62 18.47
N SER A 718 33.35 35.69 18.11
CA SER A 718 33.28 36.22 16.74
C SER A 718 34.58 36.94 16.36
N SER A 719 35.47 36.27 15.65
CA SER A 719 36.35 36.87 14.64
C SER A 719 37.21 35.78 14.00
N ASN A 720 37.00 35.51 12.70
CA ASN A 720 38.07 35.42 11.69
C ASN A 720 37.56 34.83 10.36
N ALA A 721 38.03 35.40 9.26
CA ALA A 721 38.03 34.83 7.91
C ALA A 721 38.45 33.35 7.85
N LEU A 722 39.36 32.91 8.75
CA LEU A 722 39.81 31.53 8.87
C LEU A 722 38.66 30.53 9.09
N THR A 723 37.61 30.89 9.83
CA THR A 723 36.51 29.96 10.16
C THR A 723 35.61 29.59 8.97
N ILE A 724 35.30 30.55 8.07
CA ILE A 724 34.51 30.26 6.85
C ILE A 724 35.36 29.51 5.84
N LYS A 725 36.62 29.91 5.65
CA LYS A 725 37.55 29.19 4.79
C LYS A 725 37.61 27.72 5.16
N ASP A 726 37.85 27.43 6.44
CA ASP A 726 38.00 26.05 6.91
C ASP A 726 36.69 25.27 6.82
N ALA A 727 35.54 25.92 7.06
CA ALA A 727 34.22 25.30 6.89
C ALA A 727 33.93 24.94 5.41
N VAL A 728 34.15 25.87 4.47
CA VAL A 728 33.98 25.61 3.03
C VAL A 728 34.91 24.50 2.55
N LYS A 729 36.20 24.56 2.94
CA LYS A 729 37.15 23.49 2.63
C LYS A 729 36.72 22.15 3.22
N GLY A 730 36.16 22.16 4.44
CA GLY A 730 35.61 20.97 5.08
C GLY A 730 34.48 20.33 4.26
N VAL A 731 33.54 21.14 3.75
CA VAL A 731 32.43 20.68 2.89
C VAL A 731 32.96 20.14 1.56
N GLN A 732 33.88 20.86 0.90
CA GLN A 732 34.49 20.40 -0.36
C GLN A 732 35.25 19.08 -0.18
N ASN A 733 36.07 18.96 0.87
CA ASN A 733 36.80 17.73 1.19
C ASN A 733 35.86 16.55 1.52
N LYS A 734 34.72 16.83 2.17
CA LYS A 734 33.71 15.83 2.52
C LYS A 734 33.07 15.22 1.27
N TRP A 735 32.68 16.03 0.30
CA TRP A 735 31.87 15.59 -0.86
C TRP A 735 32.69 15.23 -2.10
N ALA A 736 33.93 15.69 -2.21
CA ALA A 736 34.81 15.37 -3.35
C ALA A 736 34.93 13.87 -3.67
N PRO A 737 35.07 12.94 -2.69
CA PRO A 737 35.23 11.52 -2.98
C PRO A 737 34.04 10.95 -3.76
N ILE A 738 32.81 11.13 -3.27
CA ILE A 738 31.64 10.52 -3.91
C ILE A 738 31.27 11.18 -5.25
N LEU A 739 31.45 12.50 -5.37
CA LEU A 739 31.21 13.22 -6.62
C LEU A 739 32.17 12.75 -7.71
N ASN A 740 33.44 12.51 -7.36
CA ASN A 740 34.41 11.90 -8.26
C ASN A 740 34.04 10.46 -8.63
N ASP A 741 33.75 9.61 -7.63
CA ASP A 741 33.61 8.18 -7.85
C ASP A 741 32.31 7.77 -8.55
N LEU A 742 31.27 8.59 -8.45
CA LEU A 742 30.06 8.44 -9.26
C LEU A 742 30.27 8.92 -10.70
N ALA A 743 31.15 9.89 -10.96
CA ALA A 743 31.35 10.45 -12.30
C ALA A 743 32.35 9.66 -13.16
N TYR A 744 33.29 8.95 -12.52
CA TYR A 744 34.44 8.33 -13.18
C TYR A 744 34.61 6.83 -12.95
N SER A 745 35.00 6.12 -14.01
CA SER A 745 35.31 4.69 -13.98
C SER A 745 36.71 4.44 -13.40
N PRO A 746 36.95 3.33 -12.68
CA PRO A 746 38.29 3.08 -12.14
C PRO A 746 39.27 2.72 -13.26
N ALA A 747 40.56 3.04 -13.08
CA ALA A 747 41.62 2.91 -14.11
C ALA A 747 41.95 1.46 -14.56
N ALA A 748 41.22 0.46 -14.09
CA ALA A 748 41.31 -0.94 -14.53
C ALA A 748 39.94 -1.56 -14.86
N ALA A 749 38.88 -0.75 -14.94
CA ALA A 749 37.59 -1.21 -15.45
C ALA A 749 37.68 -1.57 -16.94
N SER A 750 36.73 -2.40 -17.38
CA SER A 750 36.60 -2.75 -18.80
C SER A 750 36.24 -1.51 -19.62
N GLU A 751 36.62 -1.49 -20.90
CA GLU A 751 36.20 -0.44 -21.84
C GLU A 751 34.66 -0.32 -21.88
N GLN A 752 33.95 -1.45 -21.76
CA GLN A 752 32.50 -1.52 -21.72
C GLN A 752 31.91 -0.84 -20.48
N ALA A 753 32.51 -1.02 -19.31
CA ALA A 753 32.11 -0.29 -18.09
C ALA A 753 32.33 1.22 -18.26
N GLY A 754 33.44 1.63 -18.89
CA GLY A 754 33.67 3.02 -19.26
C GLY A 754 32.57 3.58 -20.19
N LYS A 755 32.19 2.83 -21.24
CA LYS A 755 31.10 3.21 -22.15
C LYS A 755 29.74 3.31 -21.46
N ALA A 756 29.45 2.40 -20.54
CA ALA A 756 28.20 2.40 -19.79
C ALA A 756 28.09 3.65 -18.91
N LEU A 757 29.20 4.03 -18.27
CA LEU A 757 29.29 5.26 -17.49
C LEU A 757 29.19 6.52 -18.37
N ASP A 758 29.85 6.54 -19.54
CA ASP A 758 29.73 7.64 -20.50
C ASP A 758 28.29 7.85 -20.98
N ALA A 759 27.54 6.77 -21.20
CA ALA A 759 26.12 6.85 -21.55
C ALA A 759 25.29 7.48 -20.41
N ASN A 760 25.59 7.12 -19.17
CA ASN A 760 24.95 7.74 -18.00
C ASN A 760 25.35 9.21 -17.83
N ASN A 761 26.60 9.60 -18.13
CA ASN A 761 27.07 10.99 -18.12
C ASN A 761 26.39 11.83 -19.20
N ALA A 762 26.27 11.33 -20.43
CA ALA A 762 25.55 11.99 -21.51
C ALA A 762 24.06 12.19 -21.16
N ARG A 763 23.47 11.21 -20.45
CA ARG A 763 22.08 11.33 -19.99
C ARG A 763 21.92 12.36 -18.88
N TRP A 764 22.80 12.38 -17.88
CA TRP A 764 22.86 13.43 -16.86
C TRP A 764 22.93 14.81 -17.49
N ASN A 765 23.82 14.98 -18.48
CA ASN A 765 23.99 16.21 -19.24
C ASN A 765 22.69 16.67 -19.91
N SER A 766 21.97 15.72 -20.52
CA SER A 766 20.66 16.01 -21.11
C SER A 766 19.60 16.38 -20.07
N LEU A 767 19.61 15.74 -18.89
CA LEU A 767 18.67 16.01 -17.81
C LEU A 767 18.88 17.42 -17.23
N ILE A 768 20.13 17.82 -16.96
CA ILE A 768 20.47 19.17 -16.48
C ILE A 768 20.03 20.23 -17.49
N GLN A 769 20.28 20.03 -18.79
CA GLN A 769 19.84 20.96 -19.85
C GLN A 769 18.31 21.13 -19.94
N LYS A 770 17.55 20.10 -19.59
CA LYS A 770 16.07 20.13 -19.60
C LYS A 770 15.46 20.69 -18.32
N GLY A 771 16.27 20.93 -17.28
CA GLY A 771 15.84 21.43 -15.97
C GLY A 771 15.35 20.34 -15.03
N LEU A 772 15.39 20.63 -13.72
CA LEU A 772 15.12 19.67 -12.63
C LEU A 772 13.79 18.91 -12.72
N GLY A 773 12.75 19.53 -13.27
CA GLY A 773 11.44 18.89 -13.47
C GLY A 773 11.43 17.79 -14.53
N ALA A 774 12.53 17.61 -15.27
CA ALA A 774 12.70 16.57 -16.28
C ALA A 774 13.31 15.27 -15.72
N ILE A 775 13.76 15.23 -14.46
CA ILE A 775 14.23 13.99 -13.84
C ILE A 775 13.01 13.29 -13.23
N PRO A 776 12.55 12.16 -13.80
CA PRO A 776 11.45 11.39 -13.25
C PRO A 776 11.96 10.64 -12.01
N PHE A 777 12.03 11.32 -10.86
CA PHE A 777 12.33 10.65 -9.59
C PHE A 777 11.23 9.67 -9.17
N GLY A 778 10.09 9.71 -9.86
CA GLY A 778 8.99 8.76 -9.80
C GLY A 778 8.35 8.60 -8.42
N SER A 779 7.02 8.60 -8.37
CA SER A 779 6.21 8.23 -7.22
C SER A 779 6.18 6.70 -7.02
N ILE A 780 7.34 6.04 -7.01
CA ILE A 780 7.39 4.56 -6.99
C ILE A 780 7.42 3.99 -5.57
N ILE A 781 7.75 4.82 -4.57
CA ILE A 781 7.83 4.43 -3.16
C ILE A 781 6.76 5.23 -2.44
N GLY A 782 5.48 4.90 -2.61
CA GLY A 782 4.31 5.56 -2.01
C GLY A 782 4.50 6.87 -1.20
N GLU A 783 3.79 7.93 -1.58
CA GLU A 783 3.78 9.31 -1.06
C GLU A 783 3.98 9.59 0.45
N GLY A 784 3.97 8.61 1.35
CA GLY A 784 4.46 8.72 2.73
C GLY A 784 5.97 8.55 2.95
N ARG A 785 6.70 7.81 2.08
CA ARG A 785 8.12 7.41 2.29
C ARG A 785 9.00 7.55 1.04
N ASN A 786 8.64 8.52 0.19
CA ASN A 786 9.32 8.82 -1.05
C ASN A 786 10.79 9.26 -0.83
N VAL A 787 11.75 8.50 -1.36
CA VAL A 787 13.12 8.99 -1.59
C VAL A 787 13.08 10.27 -2.45
N ALA A 788 12.11 10.37 -3.37
CA ALA A 788 11.84 11.61 -4.11
C ALA A 788 11.48 12.77 -3.17
N LYS A 789 10.73 12.56 -2.08
CA LYS A 789 10.40 13.61 -1.10
C LYS A 789 11.64 14.01 -0.32
N TRP A 790 12.47 13.06 0.13
CA TRP A 790 13.76 13.37 0.75
C TRP A 790 14.65 14.17 -0.21
N LEU A 791 14.81 13.75 -1.47
CA LEU A 791 15.57 14.47 -2.51
C LEU A 791 14.97 15.86 -2.79
N VAL A 792 13.64 15.97 -2.83
CA VAL A 792 12.91 17.23 -2.99
C VAL A 792 13.08 18.13 -1.77
N GLU A 793 13.13 17.61 -0.56
CA GLU A 793 13.40 18.37 0.66
C GLU A 793 14.85 18.86 0.69
N GLN A 794 15.81 18.01 0.33
CA GLN A 794 17.21 18.44 0.18
C GLN A 794 17.29 19.60 -0.83
N THR A 795 16.65 19.50 -1.99
CA THR A 795 16.69 20.55 -3.04
C THR A 795 15.84 21.79 -2.75
N LYS A 796 14.65 21.67 -2.13
CA LYS A 796 13.80 22.81 -1.74
C LYS A 796 14.42 23.67 -0.63
N SER A 797 15.23 23.06 0.24
CA SER A 797 15.83 23.75 1.38
C SER A 797 16.87 24.82 0.98
N VAL A 798 17.41 24.73 -0.23
CA VAL A 798 18.57 25.54 -0.64
C VAL A 798 18.18 26.76 -1.47
N GLY A 799 17.01 26.78 -2.11
CA GLY A 799 16.59 27.90 -2.98
C GLY A 799 17.43 28.07 -4.26
N VAL A 800 18.51 27.29 -4.39
CA VAL A 800 19.41 27.23 -5.53
C VAL A 800 18.88 26.16 -6.51
N PRO A 801 18.77 26.47 -7.80
CA PRO A 801 18.58 25.43 -8.80
C PRO A 801 19.85 24.59 -8.91
N MET A 802 19.75 23.27 -8.94
CA MET A 802 20.81 22.38 -9.51
C MET A 802 21.19 22.77 -10.98
N ALA A 803 20.62 23.83 -11.54
CA ALA A 803 20.85 24.39 -12.85
C ALA A 803 22.04 25.36 -12.89
N LEU A 804 23.18 24.94 -12.36
CA LEU A 804 24.44 25.43 -12.91
C LEU A 804 24.75 24.54 -14.13
N ASP A 805 24.95 25.17 -15.30
CA ASP A 805 25.14 24.54 -16.63
C ASP A 805 26.41 23.65 -16.72
N ALA A 806 26.52 22.66 -15.85
CA ALA A 806 27.65 21.78 -15.80
C ALA A 806 27.30 20.40 -16.33
N LEU A 807 28.09 20.01 -17.31
CA LEU A 807 28.02 18.73 -17.99
C LEU A 807 29.04 17.80 -17.31
N LEU A 808 28.89 16.49 -17.33
CA LEU A 808 29.90 15.50 -16.99
C LEU A 808 30.76 15.19 -18.22
N ASP A 809 31.97 14.70 -17.99
CA ASP A 809 32.84 14.21 -19.07
C ASP A 809 32.31 12.88 -19.62
N GLU A 810 32.43 12.68 -20.94
CA GLU A 810 31.90 11.50 -21.66
C GLU A 810 33.06 10.71 -22.31
N ASN A 811 34.21 10.64 -21.62
CA ASN A 811 35.46 10.03 -22.10
C ASN A 811 35.98 8.90 -21.19
N ASN A 812 35.15 8.33 -20.31
CA ASN A 812 35.51 7.24 -19.41
C ASN A 812 35.99 5.99 -20.16
N ALA A 813 35.42 5.67 -21.32
CA ALA A 813 35.88 4.57 -22.16
C ALA A 813 37.33 4.76 -22.63
N GLU A 814 37.72 5.99 -22.98
CA GLU A 814 39.08 6.32 -23.41
C GLU A 814 40.06 6.31 -22.22
N VAL A 815 39.61 6.78 -21.05
CA VAL A 815 40.36 6.74 -19.79
C VAL A 815 40.65 5.29 -19.37
N ALA A 816 39.66 4.40 -19.49
CA ALA A 816 39.82 2.96 -19.26
C ALA A 816 40.85 2.33 -20.23
N ARG A 817 40.92 2.82 -21.48
CA ARG A 817 41.88 2.36 -22.49
C ARG A 817 43.31 2.87 -22.28
N GLN A 818 43.49 4.07 -21.72
CA GLN A 818 44.77 4.77 -21.63
C GLN A 818 45.41 4.80 -20.22
N GLU A 819 44.90 4.04 -19.26
CA GLU A 819 45.40 4.01 -17.86
C GLU A 819 45.41 5.38 -17.14
N GLY A 820 44.49 6.30 -17.48
CA GLY A 820 44.17 7.45 -16.62
C GLY A 820 44.79 8.81 -16.96
N ILE A 821 44.54 9.36 -18.15
CA ILE A 821 44.79 10.78 -18.45
C ILE A 821 43.54 11.62 -18.16
N ALA A 822 43.63 12.47 -17.12
CA ALA A 822 42.82 13.65 -16.79
C ALA A 822 41.32 13.61 -17.19
N ALA A 823 40.52 12.83 -16.47
CA ALA A 823 39.08 13.05 -16.38
C ALA A 823 38.77 14.04 -15.21
N GLY A 824 37.59 14.66 -15.17
CA GLY A 824 37.20 15.51 -14.03
C GLY A 824 36.96 16.98 -14.32
N HIS A 825 37.24 17.49 -15.51
CA HIS A 825 37.26 18.94 -15.75
C HIS A 825 35.91 19.59 -15.55
N LYS A 826 34.85 18.94 -16.01
CA LYS A 826 33.53 19.55 -15.96
C LYS A 826 32.84 19.36 -14.59
N GLU A 827 33.09 18.26 -13.90
CA GLU A 827 32.60 18.03 -12.52
C GLU A 827 33.28 18.98 -11.52
N ARG A 828 34.59 19.24 -11.69
CA ARG A 828 35.31 20.29 -10.94
C ARG A 828 34.69 21.67 -11.19
N LYS A 829 34.43 22.00 -12.46
CA LYS A 829 33.81 23.28 -12.83
C LYS A 829 32.41 23.44 -12.23
N TRP A 830 31.61 22.37 -12.19
CA TRP A 830 30.30 22.38 -11.53
C TRP A 830 30.43 22.78 -10.06
N ALA A 831 31.29 22.10 -9.32
CA ALA A 831 31.43 22.33 -7.88
C ALA A 831 31.99 23.73 -7.57
N ASP A 832 32.86 24.28 -8.43
CA ASP A 832 33.28 25.69 -8.35
C ASP A 832 32.11 26.64 -8.54
N ASP A 833 31.28 26.41 -9.57
CA ASP A 833 30.10 27.23 -9.83
C ASP A 833 29.11 27.17 -8.64
N VAL A 834 28.95 26.01 -7.99
CA VAL A 834 28.12 25.84 -6.76
C VAL A 834 28.69 26.65 -5.61
N PHE A 835 30.00 26.61 -5.41
CA PHE A 835 30.67 27.45 -4.42
C PHE A 835 30.40 28.94 -4.69
N TYR A 836 30.54 29.41 -5.92
CA TYR A 836 30.28 30.81 -6.26
C TYR A 836 28.79 31.18 -6.10
N GLN A 837 27.88 30.25 -6.38
CA GLN A 837 26.45 30.42 -6.10
C GLN A 837 26.22 30.63 -4.60
N ALA A 838 26.70 29.71 -3.76
CA ALA A 838 26.55 29.77 -2.31
C ALA A 838 27.14 31.08 -1.72
N VAL A 839 28.29 31.53 -2.22
CA VAL A 839 28.88 32.82 -1.84
C VAL A 839 27.98 34.00 -2.27
N SER A 840 27.43 33.97 -3.49
CA SER A 840 26.59 35.04 -4.00
C SER A 840 25.29 35.21 -3.20
N GLU A 841 24.67 34.10 -2.79
CA GLU A 841 23.42 34.09 -2.03
C GLU A 841 23.62 34.24 -0.52
N GLY A 842 24.74 33.75 0.00
CA GLY A 842 25.12 33.89 1.40
C GLY A 842 25.35 35.33 1.84
N LYS A 843 25.61 36.23 0.90
CA LYS A 843 25.81 37.69 1.09
C LYS A 843 26.87 38.07 2.13
N TYR A 844 27.82 37.18 2.42
CA TYR A 844 28.92 37.47 3.33
C TYR A 844 30.16 37.98 2.59
N TRP A 845 30.46 39.27 2.76
CA TRP A 845 31.58 39.97 2.08
C TRP A 845 32.75 40.33 3.02
N GLY A 846 32.72 39.86 4.26
CA GLY A 846 33.65 40.28 5.31
C GLY A 846 33.25 41.58 6.01
N GLU A 847 33.98 41.91 7.07
CA GLU A 847 33.67 43.05 7.96
C GLU A 847 34.24 44.40 7.45
N ASP A 848 35.09 44.37 6.43
CA ASP A 848 35.77 45.56 5.91
C ASP A 848 35.09 46.09 4.64
N GLU A 849 34.26 47.11 4.80
CA GLU A 849 33.44 47.71 3.73
C GLU A 849 34.27 48.20 2.53
N ARG A 850 35.56 48.51 2.73
CA ARG A 850 36.48 48.95 1.65
C ARG A 850 36.66 47.88 0.58
N PHE A 851 36.39 46.62 0.91
CA PHE A 851 36.48 45.47 0.00
C PHE A 851 35.11 44.88 -0.34
N SER A 852 34.01 45.60 -0.07
CA SER A 852 32.66 45.21 -0.48
C SER A 852 32.52 45.10 -2.00
N PRO A 853 31.53 44.36 -2.51
CA PRO A 853 31.29 44.22 -3.96
C PRO A 853 31.18 45.56 -4.68
N LYS A 854 30.44 46.51 -4.07
CA LYS A 854 30.26 47.87 -4.58
C LYS A 854 31.59 48.63 -4.66
N LYS A 855 32.40 48.60 -3.60
CA LYS A 855 33.72 49.25 -3.59
C LYS A 855 34.71 48.62 -4.56
N TYR A 856 34.66 47.31 -4.75
CA TYR A 856 35.48 46.63 -5.74
C TYR A 856 35.16 47.12 -7.16
N ILE A 857 33.88 47.22 -7.53
CA ILE A 857 33.46 47.72 -8.85
C ILE A 857 33.81 49.20 -9.02
N GLU A 858 33.59 50.03 -7.99
CA GLU A 858 33.94 51.46 -8.01
C GLU A 858 35.46 51.70 -8.21
N ASN A 859 36.30 50.89 -7.55
CA ASN A 859 37.75 51.16 -7.47
C ASN A 859 38.59 50.43 -8.54
N SER A 860 38.04 49.43 -9.24
CA SER A 860 38.78 48.56 -10.17
C SER A 860 38.77 49.01 -11.64
N GLY A 861 38.13 50.14 -11.98
CA GLY A 861 38.21 50.76 -13.31
C GLY A 861 37.38 50.06 -14.42
N ARG A 862 37.64 50.40 -15.70
CA ARG A 862 36.82 50.01 -16.87
C ARG A 862 36.85 48.52 -17.26
N GLU A 863 37.69 47.70 -16.61
CA GLU A 863 37.86 46.27 -16.93
C GLU A 863 36.96 45.34 -16.10
N VAL A 864 36.24 45.86 -15.09
CA VAL A 864 35.31 45.07 -14.27
C VAL A 864 33.88 45.23 -14.76
N VAL A 865 33.27 44.13 -15.17
CA VAL A 865 31.83 44.06 -15.48
C VAL A 865 31.02 44.09 -14.18
N ASN A 866 30.00 44.95 -14.12
CA ASN A 866 29.12 45.10 -12.97
C ASN A 866 28.25 43.86 -12.77
N PHE A 867 28.43 43.16 -11.65
CA PHE A 867 27.66 41.96 -11.27
C PHE A 867 26.61 42.25 -10.18
N LEU A 868 26.27 43.53 -9.96
CA LEU A 868 25.21 43.96 -9.04
C LEU A 868 23.86 44.09 -9.77
N ASP A 869 22.77 43.85 -9.05
CA ASP A 869 21.41 44.08 -9.50
C ASP A 869 21.00 45.56 -9.40
N SER A 870 19.74 45.87 -9.71
CA SER A 870 19.21 47.24 -9.64
C SER A 870 19.14 47.82 -8.22
N ASN A 871 19.17 46.97 -7.19
CA ASN A 871 19.17 47.35 -5.77
C ASN A 871 20.61 47.55 -5.23
N GLY A 872 21.62 47.25 -6.03
CA GLY A 872 23.03 47.30 -5.63
C GLY A 872 23.49 46.07 -4.86
N GLU A 873 22.70 44.98 -4.86
CA GLU A 873 23.08 43.70 -4.30
C GLU A 873 23.78 42.82 -5.34
N VAL A 874 24.58 41.86 -4.91
CA VAL A 874 25.20 40.88 -5.84
C VAL A 874 24.11 39.99 -6.42
N LYS A 875 24.06 39.88 -7.75
CA LYS A 875 23.17 38.95 -8.43
C LYS A 875 23.49 37.51 -8.00
N PRO A 876 22.50 36.62 -7.83
CA PRO A 876 22.76 35.19 -7.76
C PRO A 876 23.63 34.73 -8.93
N TYR A 877 24.61 33.88 -8.68
CA TYR A 877 25.65 33.53 -9.66
C TYR A 877 25.08 32.91 -10.95
N ASN A 878 24.04 32.10 -10.85
CA ASN A 878 23.27 31.52 -11.95
C ASN A 878 22.48 32.55 -12.77
N GLN A 879 22.24 33.75 -12.24
CA GLN A 879 21.62 34.88 -12.95
C GLN A 879 22.65 35.83 -13.58
N MET A 880 23.94 35.59 -13.34
CA MET A 880 25.01 36.36 -13.97
C MET A 880 25.28 35.85 -15.39
N THR A 881 25.52 36.77 -16.31
CA THR A 881 26.13 36.47 -17.61
C THR A 881 27.56 35.95 -17.44
N GLU A 882 28.11 35.23 -18.42
CA GLU A 882 29.48 34.70 -18.32
C GLU A 882 30.54 35.77 -18.01
N ARG A 883 30.38 36.99 -18.53
CA ARG A 883 31.29 38.11 -18.22
C ARG A 883 31.12 38.63 -16.79
N GLU A 884 29.89 38.64 -16.27
CA GLU A 884 29.62 39.00 -14.87
C GLU A 884 30.15 37.91 -13.92
N LYS A 885 29.97 36.63 -14.26
CA LYS A 885 30.57 35.49 -13.55
C LYS A 885 32.09 35.63 -13.49
N GLU A 886 32.76 35.92 -14.61
CA GLU A 886 34.21 36.12 -14.64
C GLU A 886 34.65 37.26 -13.72
N SER A 887 33.98 38.42 -13.77
CA SER A 887 34.23 39.53 -12.84
C SER A 887 34.05 39.14 -11.38
N PHE A 888 33.01 38.35 -11.07
CA PHE A 888 32.73 37.89 -9.73
C PHE A 888 33.81 36.90 -9.23
N ARG A 889 34.21 35.91 -10.05
CA ARG A 889 35.32 34.99 -9.72
C ARG A 889 36.61 35.77 -9.44
N ARG A 890 36.91 36.80 -10.25
CA ARG A 890 38.06 37.70 -10.02
C ARG A 890 37.94 38.46 -8.70
N TYR A 891 36.76 38.96 -8.36
CA TYR A 891 36.53 39.61 -7.07
C TYR A 891 36.80 38.67 -5.88
N ILE A 892 36.30 37.44 -5.93
CA ILE A 892 36.53 36.46 -4.86
C ILE A 892 38.03 36.10 -4.72
N SER A 893 38.75 36.02 -5.83
CA SER A 893 40.18 35.65 -5.86
C SER A 893 41.15 36.83 -5.72
N ALA A 894 40.69 38.07 -5.81
CA ALA A 894 41.54 39.26 -5.82
C ALA A 894 42.21 39.52 -4.46
N GLU A 895 43.54 39.62 -4.49
CA GLU A 895 44.34 40.06 -3.35
C GLU A 895 44.11 41.54 -3.04
N ARG A 896 44.27 41.89 -1.76
CA ARG A 896 44.17 43.28 -1.29
C ARG A 896 45.51 43.98 -1.50
N THR A 897 45.52 45.05 -2.29
CA THR A 897 46.70 45.83 -2.65
C THR A 897 46.40 47.33 -2.55
N THR A 898 47.44 48.14 -2.44
CA THR A 898 47.33 49.61 -2.45
C THR A 898 47.84 50.12 -3.79
N ARG A 899 47.00 50.87 -4.51
CA ARG A 899 47.41 51.57 -5.74
C ARG A 899 48.39 52.69 -5.42
N ALA A 900 49.13 53.14 -6.44
CA ALA A 900 50.07 54.25 -6.33
C ALA A 900 49.42 55.59 -5.90
N ASP A 901 48.10 55.73 -6.06
CA ASP A 901 47.28 56.86 -5.63
C ASP A 901 46.73 56.72 -4.19
N GLY A 902 47.14 55.67 -3.46
CA GLY A 902 46.75 55.43 -2.07
C GLY A 902 45.40 54.73 -1.90
N VAL A 903 44.68 54.42 -2.98
CA VAL A 903 43.40 53.70 -2.93
C VAL A 903 43.64 52.20 -2.73
N MET A 904 43.00 51.63 -1.72
CA MET A 904 42.98 50.18 -1.50
C MET A 904 42.05 49.52 -2.53
N VAL A 905 42.58 48.53 -3.25
CA VAL A 905 41.84 47.71 -4.22
C VAL A 905 42.07 46.24 -3.94
N GLY A 906 41.13 45.40 -4.33
CA GLY A 906 41.18 43.97 -4.07
C GLY A 906 39.85 43.45 -3.60
N GLY A 907 39.78 42.15 -3.32
CA GLY A 907 38.53 41.50 -3.00
C GLY A 907 38.65 40.56 -1.80
N LEU A 908 38.06 39.38 -1.97
CA LEU A 908 37.78 38.48 -0.86
C LEU A 908 38.80 37.35 -0.71
N ASN A 909 39.96 37.43 -1.38
CA ASN A 909 41.02 36.44 -1.23
C ASN A 909 41.41 36.20 0.23
N PRO A 910 41.57 37.21 1.11
CA PRO A 910 41.91 36.95 2.51
C PRO A 910 40.82 36.22 3.31
N ILE A 911 39.58 36.20 2.82
CA ILE A 911 38.43 35.52 3.43
C ILE A 911 38.29 34.10 2.89
N TYR A 912 38.39 33.94 1.57
CA TYR A 912 38.15 32.67 0.88
C TYR A 912 39.42 31.96 0.40
N ARG A 913 40.62 32.42 0.79
CA ARG A 913 41.93 31.96 0.30
C ARG A 913 41.96 30.45 0.03
N GLU A 914 42.29 30.05 -1.20
CA GLU A 914 42.34 28.65 -1.69
C GLU A 914 41.01 27.87 -1.68
N ALA A 915 39.92 28.35 -1.08
CA ALA A 915 38.61 27.69 -1.14
C ALA A 915 38.09 27.53 -2.60
N PRO A 916 38.33 28.47 -3.53
CA PRO A 916 37.95 28.28 -4.94
C PRO A 916 38.72 27.17 -5.68
N ILE A 917 39.78 26.62 -5.09
CA ILE A 917 40.58 25.53 -5.71
C ILE A 917 40.67 24.29 -4.83
N ALA A 918 40.04 24.32 -3.65
CA ALA A 918 40.13 23.23 -2.69
C ALA A 918 39.35 21.99 -3.15
N MET A 919 38.27 22.18 -3.91
CA MET A 919 37.55 21.08 -4.55
C MET A 919 38.40 20.33 -5.58
N ASP A 920 39.13 21.07 -6.44
CA ASP A 920 40.06 20.47 -7.40
C ASP A 920 41.13 19.63 -6.70
N ALA A 921 41.75 20.19 -5.65
CA ALA A 921 42.72 19.46 -4.84
C ALA A 921 42.12 18.21 -4.17
N ALA A 922 40.90 18.31 -3.64
CA ALA A 922 40.21 17.20 -2.99
C ALA A 922 39.81 16.09 -3.97
N MET A 923 39.36 16.43 -5.18
CA MET A 923 39.07 15.45 -6.23
C MET A 923 40.35 14.76 -6.72
N ASN A 924 41.47 15.49 -6.84
CA ASN A 924 42.76 14.89 -7.18
C ASN A 924 43.26 13.93 -6.08
N ASP A 925 43.04 14.25 -4.80
CA ASP A 925 43.32 13.35 -3.68
C ASP A 925 42.44 12.09 -3.73
N ALA A 926 41.14 12.25 -4.02
CA ALA A 926 40.23 11.11 -4.19
C ALA A 926 40.66 10.18 -5.34
N GLU A 927 41.03 10.76 -6.50
CA GLU A 927 41.55 9.98 -7.64
C GLU A 927 42.85 9.25 -7.29
N THR A 928 43.75 9.92 -6.56
CA THR A 928 45.02 9.33 -6.11
C THR A 928 44.77 8.17 -5.15
N LYS A 929 43.93 8.36 -4.12
CA LYS A 929 43.52 7.30 -3.19
C LYS A 929 42.90 6.11 -3.91
N ARG A 930 42.04 6.36 -4.89
CA ARG A 930 41.45 5.29 -5.71
C ARG A 930 42.49 4.52 -6.51
N LYS A 931 43.50 5.19 -7.08
CA LYS A 931 44.62 4.54 -7.77
C LYS A 931 45.50 3.72 -6.81
N GLU A 932 45.77 4.26 -5.61
CA GLU A 932 46.51 3.58 -4.55
C GLU A 932 45.79 2.31 -4.08
N PHE A 933 44.47 2.38 -3.86
CA PHE A 933 43.62 1.23 -3.54
C PHE A 933 43.69 0.13 -4.60
N MET A 934 43.93 0.50 -5.85
CA MET A 934 44.04 -0.40 -7.00
C MET A 934 45.47 -0.94 -7.22
N GLY A 935 46.43 -0.61 -6.36
CA GLY A 935 47.80 -1.10 -6.43
C GLY A 935 48.63 -0.56 -7.61
N LYS A 936 48.14 0.47 -8.32
CA LYS A 936 48.90 1.19 -9.35
C LYS A 936 49.68 2.32 -8.66
N LYS A 937 50.99 2.15 -8.48
CA LYS A 937 51.91 3.22 -8.04
C LYS A 937 52.37 4.07 -9.20
#